data_AF-A0A2A5D6G2-F1
#
_entry.id   AF-A0A2A5D6G2-F1
#
_cell.length_a   1.000
_cell.length_b   1.000
_cell.length_c   1.000
_cell.angle_alpha   90.00
_cell.angle_beta   90.00
_cell.angle_gamma   90.00
#
_symmetry.space_group_name_H-M   'P 1'
#
loop_
_entity.id
_entity.type
_entity.pdbx_description
1 polymer ?
#
loop_
_entity_poly.entity_id
_entity_poly.type
_entity_poly.pdbx_seq_one_letter_code
_entity_poly.pdbx_strand_id
1 'polypeptide(L)'
;MRLFNILLFSLVNILLISCGDSSNIKVKKETSEVEDFWGKPILLTPKNKKDLLNKWIIKEGQWKIVDDRLEAVKSEKGAGHLLLLKKNIIGDYAIEFKATIKSKEALESGGDLSIILSADSSLTKRYDMQIGGVANKYALIQMYDLPMAKIQYELRPNDIDIVRAEKIGDTLNLYCNDILLLSSKNKYFLTGRQNGIFTVGEGKQFWDIKLYKKPMKDYEVELVSVDRILQKVLGFPSKYRRYAEVARSMYKDILVAYHYEPNLIDIIHLRLAHLELAMGNFKSMDRHLLKISDEVNLYDKLLLKARGAYKRENFKIAQELFQNCFDDYKQLSVGTVTNMSDLLHSKYAKKMPESFQEYFWSTYINKTIRFKKNLINANLKSLAFLSKVDVDVNYFNFQDNDINSLAPLSRFKVMKFLSIIRNKKLTNVKELDNAAVRVLLIDETKIKSLEGISRKDLVKLGFSKNNQNDTSILKDCINLEYLVGNNNNINNLDELKPIKKLKRVNLSQNKIPDIMSLNVEFLRSLVIDNNLISKIENLSTAHQLRYLRINNNKITTLDSISGLSELKAVACVNNPLKSLGSYSKQPPETLFFSIDSMDETYIETLRKNWTGEEFKLHKKNLEILIELKKGNKADLKKFAVKKNEHYYLTVPIFFNLKEAHQFCKKFGGHLLSIVDIDEEDEQILERLPYNYWIGLEEVNDSFKWSTGETIDVDHTVFTEYDQSSKDRFYVIDQKNNWSARPPEHIYPFIIEWDE
;
A
#
# COMPACT_ATOMS: atom_id res chain seq x y z
N MET A 1 0.84 -23.95 -28.48
CA MET A 1 -0.19 -23.20 -29.23
C MET A 1 -1.37 -23.00 -28.29
N ARG A 2 -1.44 -21.85 -27.63
CA ARG A 2 -2.13 -20.62 -28.07
C ARG A 2 -3.65 -20.78 -28.00
N LEU A 3 -4.25 -20.38 -26.86
CA LEU A 3 -5.51 -19.61 -26.79
C LEU A 3 -6.05 -19.28 -25.37
N PHE A 4 -5.31 -19.52 -24.28
CA PHE A 4 -5.82 -19.23 -22.92
C PHE A 4 -5.14 -18.08 -22.14
N ASN A 5 -4.15 -17.39 -22.73
CA ASN A 5 -3.38 -16.33 -22.06
C ASN A 5 -3.63 -14.90 -22.59
N ILE A 6 -4.74 -14.64 -23.29
CA ILE A 6 -5.01 -13.32 -23.90
C ILE A 6 -6.13 -12.52 -23.20
N LEU A 7 -6.86 -13.07 -22.23
CA LEU A 7 -7.99 -12.36 -21.61
C LEU A 7 -7.78 -11.82 -20.20
N LEU A 8 -6.56 -11.90 -19.63
CA LEU A 8 -6.31 -11.44 -18.26
C LEU A 8 -5.23 -10.36 -18.10
N PHE A 9 -4.74 -9.74 -19.18
CA PHE A 9 -3.63 -8.78 -19.09
C PHE A 9 -3.77 -7.51 -19.93
N SER A 10 -4.93 -7.23 -20.49
CA SER A 10 -5.18 -6.01 -21.27
C SER A 10 -6.46 -5.32 -20.80
N LEU A 11 -6.38 -4.52 -19.74
CA LEU A 11 -7.24 -3.33 -19.52
C LEU A 11 -6.89 -2.54 -18.25
N VAL A 12 -5.63 -2.60 -17.81
CA VAL A 12 -5.05 -1.59 -16.92
C VAL A 12 -3.72 -1.17 -17.53
N ASN A 13 -3.66 0.12 -17.88
CA ASN A 13 -2.51 0.88 -18.40
C ASN A 13 -2.19 0.76 -19.90
N ILE A 14 -2.99 1.46 -20.72
CA ILE A 14 -2.38 2.41 -21.65
C ILE A 14 -2.48 3.79 -20.99
N LEU A 15 -1.31 4.34 -20.72
CA LEU A 15 -1.02 5.65 -20.18
C LEU A 15 -1.53 6.79 -21.07
N LEU A 16 -2.09 7.81 -20.41
CA LEU A 16 -1.75 9.24 -20.47
C LEU A 16 -1.59 9.98 -21.82
N ILE A 17 -2.13 11.21 -21.79
CA ILE A 17 -1.93 12.39 -22.65
C ILE A 17 -2.88 12.51 -23.85
N SER A 18 -3.90 13.35 -23.66
CA SER A 18 -4.10 14.49 -24.56
C SER A 18 -4.60 15.64 -23.72
N CYS A 19 -3.73 16.62 -23.51
CA CYS A 19 -4.10 18.00 -23.22
C CYS A 19 -5.17 18.45 -24.22
N GLY A 20 -6.01 19.41 -23.81
CA GLY A 20 -7.09 19.92 -24.65
C GLY A 20 -6.60 20.31 -26.06
N ASP A 21 -7.41 19.95 -27.06
CA ASP A 21 -7.50 20.71 -28.29
C ASP A 21 -8.91 21.30 -28.34
N SER A 22 -8.95 22.61 -28.16
CA SER A 22 -10.12 23.48 -28.20
C SER A 22 -10.30 24.03 -29.62
N SER A 23 -10.47 23.15 -30.61
CA SER A 23 -10.76 23.58 -31.97
C SER A 23 -11.84 22.70 -32.61
N ASN A 24 -12.90 23.36 -33.07
CA ASN A 24 -14.04 22.83 -33.83
C ASN A 24 -15.16 22.15 -33.07
N ILE A 25 -15.86 22.92 -32.24
CA ILE A 25 -17.31 22.78 -32.13
C ILE A 25 -17.93 24.18 -32.30
N LYS A 26 -18.18 24.56 -33.56
CA LYS A 26 -19.19 25.59 -33.86
C LYS A 26 -20.55 24.92 -33.72
N VAL A 27 -21.20 25.10 -32.58
CA VAL A 27 -22.63 24.78 -32.44
C VAL A 27 -23.37 26.10 -32.31
N LYS A 28 -23.99 26.52 -33.42
CA LYS A 28 -25.22 27.31 -33.35
C LYS A 28 -26.32 26.35 -32.91
N LYS A 29 -27.15 26.77 -31.96
CA LYS A 29 -28.34 26.01 -31.57
C LYS A 29 -29.57 26.89 -31.51
N GLU A 30 -30.60 26.45 -32.20
CA GLU A 30 -31.98 26.77 -31.89
C GLU A 30 -32.37 26.08 -30.58
N THR A 31 -33.26 26.72 -29.83
CA THR A 31 -33.62 26.44 -28.43
C THR A 31 -34.25 25.07 -28.13
N SER A 32 -34.39 24.15 -29.09
CA SER A 32 -35.11 22.87 -28.92
C SER A 32 -34.29 21.75 -28.25
N GLU A 33 -32.97 21.70 -28.41
CA GLU A 33 -32.18 20.52 -28.00
C GLU A 33 -31.86 20.44 -26.48
N VAL A 34 -32.05 21.51 -25.71
CA VAL A 34 -31.83 21.49 -24.24
C VAL A 34 -32.94 20.71 -23.55
N GLU A 35 -34.20 20.92 -23.94
CA GLU A 35 -35.36 20.19 -23.42
C GLU A 35 -35.33 18.72 -23.84
N ASP A 36 -34.78 18.41 -25.02
CA ASP A 36 -34.61 17.02 -25.47
C ASP A 36 -33.62 16.24 -24.61
N PHE A 37 -32.52 16.87 -24.19
CA PHE A 37 -31.52 16.22 -23.32
C PHE A 37 -31.97 16.13 -21.86
N TRP A 38 -32.56 17.20 -21.33
CA TRP A 38 -32.88 17.33 -19.92
C TRP A 38 -34.33 17.02 -19.54
N GLY A 39 -35.24 16.95 -20.51
CA GLY A 39 -36.68 16.91 -20.25
C GLY A 39 -37.28 18.29 -19.93
N LYS A 40 -38.60 18.32 -19.68
CA LYS A 40 -39.34 19.56 -19.40
C LYS A 40 -38.87 20.21 -18.08
N PRO A 41 -38.58 21.52 -18.06
CA PRO A 41 -38.12 22.20 -16.86
C PRO A 41 -39.20 22.37 -15.80
N ILE A 42 -38.78 22.37 -14.53
CA ILE A 42 -39.56 22.79 -13.39
C ILE A 42 -39.29 24.28 -13.13
N LEU A 43 -40.33 25.12 -13.20
CA LEU A 43 -40.19 26.56 -12.96
C LEU A 43 -40.16 26.87 -11.46
N LEU A 44 -39.07 27.51 -11.02
CA LEU A 44 -38.78 27.80 -9.62
C LEU A 44 -38.81 29.28 -9.24
N THR A 45 -38.97 30.18 -10.23
CA THR A 45 -39.09 31.63 -9.98
C THR A 45 -40.23 31.91 -8.99
N PRO A 46 -39.93 32.52 -7.83
CA PRO A 46 -40.95 32.83 -6.84
C PRO A 46 -41.74 34.08 -7.26
N LYS A 47 -43.07 33.96 -7.36
CA LYS A 47 -43.93 35.10 -7.76
C LYS A 47 -44.36 36.00 -6.60
N ASN A 48 -44.29 35.50 -5.37
CA ASN A 48 -44.60 36.26 -4.17
C ASN A 48 -43.89 35.65 -2.94
N LYS A 49 -43.94 36.33 -1.80
CA LYS A 49 -43.27 35.90 -0.57
C LYS A 49 -43.69 34.50 -0.10
N LYS A 50 -44.95 34.12 -0.32
CA LYS A 50 -45.46 32.79 0.02
C LYS A 50 -44.84 31.72 -0.89
N ASP A 51 -44.73 32.00 -2.19
CA ASP A 51 -44.08 31.10 -3.16
C ASP A 51 -42.59 30.90 -2.86
N LEU A 52 -41.90 31.98 -2.48
CA LEU A 52 -40.50 31.93 -2.04
C LEU A 52 -40.32 30.97 -0.86
N LEU A 53 -41.10 31.13 0.22
CA LEU A 53 -41.00 30.27 1.42
C LEU A 53 -41.44 28.81 1.18
N ASN A 54 -42.26 28.59 0.15
CA ASN A 54 -42.71 27.25 -0.22
C ASN A 54 -41.63 26.47 -0.97
N LYS A 55 -40.91 27.12 -1.90
CA LYS A 55 -39.94 26.47 -2.80
C LYS A 55 -38.50 26.55 -2.31
N TRP A 56 -38.17 27.56 -1.52
CA TRP A 56 -36.79 27.90 -1.15
C TRP A 56 -36.59 27.99 0.36
N ILE A 57 -35.33 27.86 0.77
CA ILE A 57 -34.83 28.07 2.12
C ILE A 57 -33.85 29.24 2.04
N ILE A 58 -34.16 30.34 2.73
CA ILE A 58 -33.24 31.46 2.90
C ILE A 58 -32.21 31.06 3.95
N LYS A 59 -30.98 30.79 3.53
CA LYS A 59 -29.89 30.39 4.42
C LYS A 59 -29.14 31.62 4.95
N GLU A 60 -28.87 32.59 4.07
CA GLU A 60 -28.17 33.84 4.39
C GLU A 60 -28.72 35.01 3.56
N GLY A 61 -28.52 36.23 4.07
CA GLY A 61 -28.93 37.47 3.41
C GLY A 61 -30.44 37.74 3.43
N GLN A 62 -30.83 38.85 2.80
CA GLN A 62 -32.23 39.23 2.61
C GLN A 62 -32.60 39.22 1.13
N TRP A 63 -33.84 38.83 0.84
CA TRP A 63 -34.38 38.65 -0.51
C TRP A 63 -35.77 39.27 -0.62
N LYS A 64 -36.04 39.94 -1.74
CA LYS A 64 -37.34 40.54 -2.07
C LYS A 64 -37.76 40.15 -3.48
N ILE A 65 -39.04 40.33 -3.80
CA ILE A 65 -39.54 40.15 -5.16
C ILE A 65 -39.93 41.54 -5.67
N VAL A 66 -39.29 41.96 -6.76
CA VAL A 66 -39.46 43.27 -7.41
C VAL A 66 -39.70 43.01 -8.89
N ASP A 67 -40.84 43.45 -9.42
CA ASP A 67 -41.22 43.27 -10.84
C ASP A 67 -41.11 41.82 -11.33
N ASP A 68 -41.65 40.86 -10.56
CA ASP A 68 -41.57 39.41 -10.80
C ASP A 68 -40.14 38.82 -10.81
N ARG A 69 -39.16 39.57 -10.30
CA ARG A 69 -37.76 39.13 -10.17
C ARG A 69 -37.36 38.99 -8.71
N LEU A 70 -36.59 37.96 -8.42
CA LEU A 70 -36.01 37.73 -7.10
C LEU A 70 -34.76 38.60 -6.94
N GLU A 71 -34.76 39.52 -5.97
CA GLU A 71 -33.70 40.52 -5.78
C GLU A 71 -32.99 40.34 -4.43
N ALA A 72 -31.66 40.31 -4.47
CA ALA A 72 -30.81 40.37 -3.28
C ALA A 72 -30.72 41.81 -2.76
N VAL A 73 -30.99 42.02 -1.47
CA VAL A 73 -31.07 43.37 -0.85
C VAL A 73 -30.24 43.46 0.41
N LYS A 74 -29.61 44.60 0.66
CA LYS A 74 -28.66 44.80 1.77
C LYS A 74 -29.15 44.29 3.12
N SER A 75 -28.29 43.54 3.80
CA SER A 75 -28.49 43.00 5.14
C SER A 75 -27.54 43.66 6.14
N GLU A 76 -27.96 43.85 7.39
CA GLU A 76 -27.11 44.38 8.47
C GLU A 76 -26.03 43.38 8.93
N LYS A 77 -26.18 42.08 8.62
CA LYS A 77 -25.35 40.99 9.18
C LYS A 77 -24.29 40.40 8.23
N GLY A 78 -24.05 41.00 7.07
CA GLY A 78 -23.04 40.55 6.11
C GLY A 78 -23.45 40.75 4.66
N ALA A 79 -22.50 40.58 3.73
CA ALA A 79 -22.68 40.85 2.31
C ALA A 79 -23.16 39.63 1.47
N GLY A 80 -23.16 38.42 2.03
CA GLY A 80 -23.56 37.19 1.30
C GLY A 80 -25.06 36.94 1.31
N HIS A 81 -25.60 36.53 0.17
CA HIS A 81 -27.00 36.17 -0.03
C HIS A 81 -27.10 34.74 -0.53
N LEU A 82 -27.76 33.86 0.23
CA LEU A 82 -27.86 32.44 -0.11
C LEU A 82 -29.27 31.87 -0.02
N LEU A 83 -29.72 31.30 -1.14
CA LEU A 83 -31.00 30.61 -1.28
C LEU A 83 -30.77 29.16 -1.69
N LEU A 84 -31.36 28.24 -0.94
CA LEU A 84 -31.28 26.80 -1.19
C LEU A 84 -32.64 26.24 -1.61
N LEU A 85 -32.64 25.26 -2.51
CA LEU A 85 -33.85 24.52 -2.85
C LEU A 85 -34.35 23.73 -1.64
N LYS A 86 -35.67 23.76 -1.41
CA LYS A 86 -36.27 23.02 -0.30
C LYS A 86 -36.28 21.51 -0.52
N LYS A 87 -36.35 21.08 -1.79
CA LYS A 87 -36.26 19.67 -2.18
C LYS A 87 -34.93 19.40 -2.84
N ASN A 88 -34.20 18.52 -2.18
CA ASN A 88 -32.91 17.98 -2.59
C ASN A 88 -32.98 17.24 -3.93
N ILE A 89 -31.96 17.41 -4.76
CA ILE A 89 -31.87 16.78 -6.09
C ILE A 89 -30.70 15.81 -6.11
N ILE A 90 -30.95 14.66 -6.71
CA ILE A 90 -30.02 13.55 -6.91
C ILE A 90 -30.07 13.22 -8.39
N GLY A 91 -29.00 12.69 -8.94
CA GLY A 91 -28.87 12.46 -10.38
C GLY A 91 -28.16 13.60 -11.07
N ASP A 92 -28.28 13.59 -12.40
CA ASP A 92 -27.82 14.68 -13.25
C ASP A 92 -28.92 15.72 -13.34
N TYR A 93 -28.54 16.98 -13.20
CA TYR A 93 -29.46 18.10 -13.22
C TYR A 93 -28.77 19.36 -13.74
N ALA A 94 -29.58 20.32 -14.18
CA ALA A 94 -29.12 21.65 -14.49
C ALA A 94 -30.01 22.70 -13.83
N ILE A 95 -29.39 23.79 -13.36
CA ILE A 95 -30.09 24.98 -12.90
C ILE A 95 -29.78 26.07 -13.91
N GLU A 96 -30.82 26.68 -14.46
CA GLU A 96 -30.73 27.81 -15.38
C GLU A 96 -31.52 28.98 -14.82
N PHE A 97 -31.01 30.20 -15.00
CA PHE A 97 -31.77 31.41 -14.70
C PHE A 97 -31.31 32.58 -15.57
N LYS A 98 -32.17 33.59 -15.68
CA LYS A 98 -31.80 34.92 -16.16
C LYS A 98 -31.42 35.78 -14.98
N ALA A 99 -30.38 36.58 -15.14
CA ALA A 99 -29.92 37.49 -14.11
C ALA A 99 -29.42 38.82 -14.67
N THR A 100 -29.45 39.86 -13.82
CA THR A 100 -28.88 41.17 -14.13
C THR A 100 -28.36 41.86 -12.88
N ILE A 101 -27.42 42.79 -13.07
CA ILE A 101 -26.87 43.66 -12.03
C ILE A 101 -27.36 45.08 -12.27
N LYS A 102 -28.17 45.64 -11.37
CA LYS A 102 -28.95 46.87 -11.62
C LYS A 102 -28.14 48.16 -11.80
N SER A 103 -26.93 48.23 -11.25
CA SER A 103 -26.15 49.46 -11.27
C SER A 103 -24.66 49.22 -11.15
N LYS A 104 -23.89 50.28 -11.42
CA LYS A 104 -22.44 50.24 -11.24
C LYS A 104 -22.07 50.06 -9.77
N GLU A 105 -22.82 50.65 -8.85
CA GLU A 105 -22.64 50.49 -7.40
C GLU A 105 -22.92 49.05 -6.97
N ALA A 106 -23.96 48.41 -7.54
CA ALA A 106 -24.25 46.99 -7.30
C ALA A 106 -23.15 46.08 -7.87
N LEU A 107 -22.51 46.47 -8.98
CA LEU A 107 -21.34 45.75 -9.51
C LEU A 107 -20.13 45.96 -8.58
N GLU A 108 -19.83 47.20 -8.20
CA GLU A 108 -18.69 47.58 -7.35
C GLU A 108 -18.78 47.05 -5.91
N SER A 109 -19.98 46.75 -5.40
CA SER A 109 -20.16 46.11 -4.09
C SER A 109 -19.57 44.69 -3.98
N GLY A 110 -19.04 44.17 -5.09
CA GLY A 110 -18.59 42.80 -5.25
C GLY A 110 -19.76 41.83 -5.42
N GLY A 111 -19.45 40.65 -5.96
CA GLY A 111 -20.35 39.51 -6.01
C GLY A 111 -20.72 39.04 -7.41
N ASP A 112 -20.61 37.74 -7.57
CA ASP A 112 -20.90 36.97 -8.74
C ASP A 112 -22.37 36.52 -8.81
N LEU A 113 -22.78 36.06 -9.98
CA LEU A 113 -24.03 35.32 -10.15
C LEU A 113 -23.67 33.83 -10.05
N SER A 114 -23.93 33.23 -8.89
CA SER A 114 -23.48 31.86 -8.61
C SER A 114 -24.61 30.86 -8.51
N ILE A 115 -24.30 29.65 -8.98
CA ILE A 115 -24.99 28.43 -8.60
C ILE A 115 -24.10 27.67 -7.64
N ILE A 116 -24.66 27.28 -6.50
CA ILE A 116 -23.94 26.47 -5.52
C ILE A 116 -24.43 25.02 -5.56
N LEU A 117 -23.47 24.10 -5.39
CA LEU A 117 -23.72 22.66 -5.27
C LEU A 117 -22.95 22.15 -4.06
N SER A 118 -23.62 21.67 -3.02
CA SER A 118 -22.95 21.25 -1.79
C SER A 118 -23.37 19.89 -1.28
N ALA A 119 -22.34 19.07 -1.00
CA ALA A 119 -22.41 17.71 -0.50
C ALA A 119 -22.96 17.59 0.93
N ASP A 120 -23.09 18.68 1.67
CA ASP A 120 -23.49 18.67 3.08
C ASP A 120 -24.36 19.89 3.44
N SER A 121 -25.22 19.74 4.46
CA SER A 121 -26.14 20.79 4.89
C SER A 121 -25.47 21.94 5.67
N SER A 122 -24.23 21.74 6.11
CA SER A 122 -23.38 22.76 6.71
C SER A 122 -22.60 23.58 5.67
N LEU A 123 -22.69 23.23 4.39
CA LEU A 123 -21.99 23.85 3.26
C LEU A 123 -20.46 23.84 3.39
N THR A 124 -19.91 22.92 4.18
CA THR A 124 -18.45 22.83 4.41
C THR A 124 -17.68 22.38 3.18
N LYS A 125 -18.35 21.66 2.28
CA LYS A 125 -17.82 21.22 1.00
C LYS A 125 -18.83 21.58 -0.08
N ARG A 126 -18.65 22.77 -0.66
CA ARG A 126 -19.50 23.29 -1.73
C ARG A 126 -18.66 23.69 -2.94
N TYR A 127 -19.27 23.53 -4.10
CA TYR A 127 -18.79 24.05 -5.36
C TYR A 127 -19.57 25.31 -5.68
N ASP A 128 -18.85 26.38 -5.98
CA ASP A 128 -19.41 27.64 -6.42
C ASP A 128 -19.11 27.77 -7.92
N MET A 129 -20.16 27.79 -8.73
CA MET A 129 -20.10 27.96 -10.18
C MET A 129 -20.56 29.37 -10.50
N GLN A 130 -19.59 30.23 -10.78
CA GLN A 130 -19.69 31.68 -10.68
C GLN A 130 -19.46 32.36 -12.02
N ILE A 131 -20.28 33.35 -12.36
CA ILE A 131 -19.91 34.37 -13.36
C ILE A 131 -19.76 35.73 -12.67
N GLY A 132 -18.69 36.45 -12.97
CA GLY A 132 -18.30 37.66 -12.22
C GLY A 132 -17.58 37.37 -10.89
N GLY A 133 -17.02 36.18 -10.71
CA GLY A 133 -16.18 35.85 -9.55
C GLY A 133 -14.95 36.77 -9.45
N VAL A 134 -14.42 36.92 -8.22
CA VAL A 134 -13.23 37.73 -7.89
C VAL A 134 -13.33 39.17 -8.45
N ALA A 135 -14.18 39.97 -7.81
CA ALA A 135 -14.44 41.36 -8.20
C ALA A 135 -14.99 41.55 -9.63
N ASN A 136 -15.87 40.64 -10.09
CA ASN A 136 -16.56 40.72 -11.39
C ASN A 136 -15.71 40.51 -12.63
N LYS A 137 -14.55 39.87 -12.50
CA LYS A 137 -13.57 39.74 -13.58
C LYS A 137 -13.44 38.35 -14.16
N TYR A 138 -14.07 37.34 -13.55
CA TYR A 138 -13.88 35.96 -13.96
C TYR A 138 -15.17 35.15 -13.97
N ALA A 139 -15.23 34.18 -14.87
CA ALA A 139 -16.04 32.99 -14.66
C ALA A 139 -15.16 31.96 -13.93
N LEU A 140 -15.74 31.26 -12.97
CA LEU A 140 -15.00 30.40 -12.05
C LEU A 140 -15.82 29.18 -11.63
N ILE A 141 -15.20 28.00 -11.65
CA ILE A 141 -15.65 26.83 -10.89
C ILE A 141 -14.63 26.66 -9.77
N GLN A 142 -15.08 26.76 -8.52
CA GLN A 142 -14.21 26.60 -7.35
C GLN A 142 -14.85 25.70 -6.30
N MET A 143 -14.01 25.01 -5.52
CA MET A 143 -14.44 24.30 -4.32
C MET A 143 -14.08 25.15 -3.11
N TYR A 144 -15.09 25.76 -2.48
CA TYR A 144 -14.86 26.84 -1.51
C TYR A 144 -13.96 27.93 -2.13
N ASP A 145 -12.88 28.35 -1.47
CA ASP A 145 -11.92 29.34 -1.98
C ASP A 145 -10.85 28.75 -2.91
N LEU A 146 -10.94 27.46 -3.28
CA LEU A 146 -9.96 26.80 -4.14
C LEU A 146 -10.43 26.79 -5.62
N PRO A 147 -9.82 27.58 -6.51
CA PRO A 147 -10.20 27.63 -7.92
C PRO A 147 -9.85 26.32 -8.64
N MET A 148 -10.82 25.74 -9.35
CA MET A 148 -10.64 24.51 -10.13
C MET A 148 -10.57 24.76 -11.64
N ALA A 149 -11.36 25.71 -12.14
CA ALA A 149 -11.31 26.18 -13.52
C ALA A 149 -11.68 27.66 -13.55
N LYS A 150 -10.95 28.48 -14.29
CA LYS A 150 -11.09 29.94 -14.29
C LYS A 150 -10.83 30.51 -15.67
N ILE A 151 -11.66 31.46 -16.12
CA ILE A 151 -11.47 32.23 -17.34
C ILE A 151 -11.87 33.68 -17.11
N GLN A 152 -11.23 34.63 -17.79
CA GLN A 152 -11.60 36.03 -17.71
C GLN A 152 -13.01 36.22 -18.31
N TYR A 153 -13.88 36.88 -17.55
CA TYR A 153 -15.26 37.16 -17.93
C TYR A 153 -15.76 38.35 -17.13
N GLU A 154 -16.23 39.40 -17.80
CA GLU A 154 -16.68 40.63 -17.14
C GLU A 154 -18.19 40.80 -17.27
N LEU A 155 -18.85 41.03 -16.13
CA LEU A 155 -20.26 41.41 -16.11
C LEU A 155 -20.42 42.92 -16.28
N ARG A 156 -21.51 43.32 -16.93
CA ARG A 156 -21.86 44.73 -17.15
C ARG A 156 -23.18 45.08 -16.46
N PRO A 157 -23.32 46.29 -15.92
CA PRO A 157 -24.58 46.72 -15.34
C PRO A 157 -25.70 46.73 -16.38
N ASN A 158 -26.89 46.28 -16.00
CA ASN A 158 -28.12 46.19 -16.80
C ASN A 158 -28.11 45.19 -17.96
N ASP A 159 -26.99 44.52 -18.23
CA ASP A 159 -26.98 43.39 -19.16
C ASP A 159 -27.78 42.22 -18.55
N ILE A 160 -28.44 41.46 -19.42
CA ILE A 160 -29.19 40.27 -19.04
C ILE A 160 -28.36 39.05 -19.42
N ASP A 161 -27.92 38.31 -18.42
CA ASP A 161 -27.15 37.09 -18.59
C ASP A 161 -28.01 35.86 -18.31
N ILE A 162 -27.95 34.87 -19.20
CA ILE A 162 -28.57 33.56 -18.99
C ILE A 162 -27.50 32.63 -18.45
N VAL A 163 -27.58 32.27 -17.17
CA VAL A 163 -26.60 31.41 -16.50
C VAL A 163 -27.16 30.01 -16.40
N ARG A 164 -26.39 28.99 -16.85
CA ARG A 164 -26.74 27.58 -16.65
C ARG A 164 -25.56 26.83 -16.03
N ALA A 165 -25.79 26.15 -14.92
CA ALA A 165 -24.85 25.21 -14.35
C ALA A 165 -25.40 23.79 -14.47
N GLU A 166 -24.57 22.88 -14.96
CA GLU A 166 -24.92 21.47 -15.14
C GLU A 166 -24.00 20.61 -14.28
N LYS A 167 -24.60 19.66 -13.54
CA LYS A 167 -23.91 18.53 -12.94
C LYS A 167 -24.26 17.30 -13.77
N ILE A 168 -23.25 16.69 -14.40
CA ILE A 168 -23.38 15.46 -15.18
C ILE A 168 -22.31 14.47 -14.70
N GLY A 169 -22.71 13.41 -14.01
CA GLY A 169 -21.77 12.48 -13.38
C GLY A 169 -20.80 13.18 -12.42
N ASP A 170 -19.51 13.08 -12.71
CA ASP A 170 -18.40 13.74 -12.02
C ASP A 170 -17.98 15.06 -12.68
N THR A 171 -18.74 15.58 -13.65
CA THR A 171 -18.41 16.79 -14.41
C THR A 171 -19.35 17.94 -14.05
N LEU A 172 -18.77 19.12 -13.86
CA LEU A 172 -19.45 20.38 -13.62
C LEU A 172 -19.23 21.30 -14.84
N ASN A 173 -20.31 21.76 -15.47
CA ASN A 173 -20.26 22.66 -16.62
C ASN A 173 -20.97 23.98 -16.33
N LEU A 174 -20.33 25.10 -16.62
CA LEU A 174 -20.88 26.43 -16.45
C LEU A 174 -21.02 27.12 -17.81
N TYR A 175 -22.24 27.56 -18.12
CA TYR A 175 -22.60 28.27 -19.33
C TYR A 175 -23.09 29.68 -19.02
N CYS A 176 -22.83 30.60 -19.94
CA CYS A 176 -23.47 31.90 -19.96
C CYS A 176 -23.92 32.24 -21.38
N ASN A 177 -25.17 32.69 -21.55
CA ASN A 177 -25.77 33.00 -22.84
C ASN A 177 -25.60 31.84 -23.85
N ASP A 178 -25.83 30.62 -23.35
CA ASP A 178 -25.65 29.32 -24.04
C ASP A 178 -24.22 28.98 -24.50
N ILE A 179 -23.23 29.76 -24.11
CA ILE A 179 -21.80 29.49 -24.35
C ILE A 179 -21.23 28.72 -23.15
N LEU A 180 -20.64 27.55 -23.39
CA LEU A 180 -19.88 26.82 -22.37
C LEU A 180 -18.62 27.63 -22.02
N LEU A 181 -18.58 28.19 -20.81
CA LEU A 181 -17.44 28.96 -20.33
C LEU A 181 -16.38 28.06 -19.69
N LEU A 182 -16.81 27.14 -18.83
CA LEU A 182 -15.93 26.28 -18.03
C LEU A 182 -16.51 24.87 -17.89
N SER A 183 -15.62 23.87 -17.91
CA SER A 183 -15.92 22.49 -17.57
C SER A 183 -14.83 21.97 -16.63
N SER A 184 -15.21 21.30 -15.56
CA SER A 184 -14.27 20.71 -14.61
C SER A 184 -14.79 19.39 -14.07
N LYS A 185 -13.89 18.40 -13.92
CA LYS A 185 -14.20 17.22 -13.13
C LYS A 185 -14.18 17.55 -11.65
N ASN A 186 -15.24 17.19 -10.93
CA ASN A 186 -15.27 17.19 -9.48
C ASN A 186 -14.55 15.93 -8.96
N LYS A 187 -13.68 16.10 -7.96
CA LYS A 187 -13.01 14.99 -7.29
C LYS A 187 -13.81 14.47 -6.08
N TYR A 188 -14.80 15.25 -5.64
CA TYR A 188 -15.62 14.95 -4.47
C TYR A 188 -17.04 14.62 -4.89
N PHE A 189 -17.58 13.57 -4.27
CA PHE A 189 -18.92 13.14 -4.56
C PHE A 189 -19.96 14.07 -3.91
N LEU A 190 -20.76 14.74 -4.74
CA LEU A 190 -21.80 15.68 -4.32
C LEU A 190 -23.11 14.95 -4.03
N THR A 191 -23.19 14.23 -2.91
CA THR A 191 -24.42 13.53 -2.47
C THR A 191 -25.34 14.30 -1.54
N GLY A 192 -24.90 15.42 -0.98
CA GLY A 192 -25.79 16.55 -0.73
C GLY A 192 -25.85 17.33 -2.04
N ARG A 193 -26.95 17.67 -2.72
CA ARG A 193 -28.36 17.93 -2.44
C ARG A 193 -28.71 19.37 -2.07
N GLN A 194 -27.78 20.15 -1.51
CA GLN A 194 -28.01 21.58 -1.35
C GLN A 194 -27.60 22.28 -2.63
N ASN A 195 -28.59 22.64 -3.42
CA ASN A 195 -28.41 23.40 -4.65
C ASN A 195 -29.13 24.71 -4.50
N GLY A 196 -28.56 25.77 -5.05
CA GLY A 196 -29.04 27.09 -4.72
C GLY A 196 -28.44 28.19 -5.55
N ILE A 197 -28.93 29.39 -5.29
CA ILE A 197 -28.39 30.62 -5.83
C ILE A 197 -27.61 31.30 -4.71
N PHE A 198 -26.38 31.68 -5.03
CA PHE A 198 -25.55 32.53 -4.19
C PHE A 198 -25.19 33.80 -4.94
N THR A 199 -25.06 34.89 -4.20
CA THR A 199 -24.47 36.13 -4.70
C THR A 199 -23.98 36.96 -3.52
N VAL A 200 -23.09 37.91 -3.79
CA VAL A 200 -22.61 38.88 -2.81
C VAL A 200 -23.10 40.28 -3.18
N GLY A 201 -23.42 41.08 -2.18
CA GLY A 201 -23.91 42.44 -2.35
C GLY A 201 -25.35 42.52 -2.83
N GLU A 202 -25.85 43.76 -2.89
CA GLU A 202 -27.24 44.03 -3.27
C GLU A 202 -27.39 44.32 -4.77
N GLY A 203 -28.64 44.37 -5.25
CA GLY A 203 -28.96 44.83 -6.61
C GLY A 203 -28.79 43.77 -7.70
N LYS A 204 -28.71 42.47 -7.33
CA LYS A 204 -28.71 41.33 -8.25
C LYS A 204 -30.11 40.76 -8.33
N GLN A 205 -30.63 40.65 -9.55
CA GLN A 205 -31.96 40.14 -9.84
C GLN A 205 -31.88 38.80 -10.57
N PHE A 206 -32.77 37.87 -10.22
CA PHE A 206 -32.87 36.53 -10.80
C PHE A 206 -34.32 36.23 -11.20
N TRP A 207 -34.54 35.72 -12.41
CA TRP A 207 -35.86 35.29 -12.88
C TRP A 207 -35.74 34.17 -13.90
N ASP A 208 -36.89 33.62 -14.32
CA ASP A 208 -36.91 32.47 -15.24
C ASP A 208 -36.04 31.30 -14.73
N ILE A 209 -36.05 31.10 -13.41
CA ILE A 209 -35.27 30.07 -12.73
C ILE A 209 -35.88 28.72 -13.05
N LYS A 210 -35.17 27.91 -13.82
CA LYS A 210 -35.58 26.59 -14.27
C LYS A 210 -34.67 25.53 -13.65
N LEU A 211 -35.31 24.45 -13.25
CA LEU A 211 -34.63 23.23 -12.86
C LEU A 211 -34.92 22.13 -13.88
N TYR A 212 -33.85 21.60 -14.42
CA TYR A 212 -33.83 20.50 -15.36
C TYR A 212 -33.39 19.22 -14.65
N LYS A 213 -34.04 18.09 -14.94
CA LYS A 213 -33.69 16.79 -14.37
C LYS A 213 -33.77 15.71 -15.44
N LYS A 214 -32.64 15.06 -15.71
CA LYS A 214 -32.55 14.02 -16.73
C LYS A 214 -33.47 12.84 -16.38
N PRO A 215 -34.26 12.31 -17.33
CA PRO A 215 -35.05 11.10 -17.11
C PRO A 215 -34.18 9.85 -17.36
N MET A 216 -33.27 9.51 -16.45
CA MET A 216 -32.63 8.19 -16.43
C MET A 216 -33.08 7.41 -15.19
N LYS A 217 -32.72 6.13 -15.07
CA LYS A 217 -32.83 5.44 -13.77
C LYS A 217 -31.77 6.02 -12.84
N ASP A 218 -32.07 7.19 -12.30
CA ASP A 218 -31.22 8.18 -11.61
C ASP A 218 -30.47 7.68 -10.35
N TYR A 219 -30.33 6.38 -10.16
CA TYR A 219 -29.59 5.77 -9.05
C TYR A 219 -28.30 5.08 -9.52
N GLU A 220 -28.14 4.72 -10.80
CA GLU A 220 -27.02 3.89 -11.26
C GLU A 220 -25.67 4.61 -11.15
N VAL A 221 -25.61 5.89 -11.51
CA VAL A 221 -24.41 6.74 -11.40
C VAL A 221 -23.99 6.91 -9.93
N GLU A 222 -24.98 7.09 -9.06
CA GLU A 222 -24.80 7.22 -7.63
C GLU A 222 -24.29 5.94 -7.01
N LEU A 223 -24.89 4.80 -7.35
CA LEU A 223 -24.48 3.49 -6.88
C LEU A 223 -23.03 3.19 -7.24
N VAL A 224 -22.63 3.41 -8.51
CA VAL A 224 -21.23 3.18 -8.96
C VAL A 224 -20.25 3.99 -8.12
N SER A 225 -20.63 5.21 -7.77
CA SER A 225 -19.77 6.11 -7.01
C SER A 225 -19.66 5.72 -5.54
N VAL A 226 -20.77 5.33 -4.90
CA VAL A 226 -20.73 4.78 -3.53
C VAL A 226 -19.95 3.47 -3.50
N ASP A 227 -20.10 2.64 -4.52
CA ASP A 227 -19.43 1.34 -4.61
C ASP A 227 -17.90 1.48 -4.71
N ARG A 228 -17.38 2.52 -5.38
CA ARG A 228 -15.93 2.82 -5.37
C ARG A 228 -15.43 3.13 -3.96
N ILE A 229 -16.19 3.90 -3.18
CA ILE A 229 -15.86 4.19 -1.77
C ILE A 229 -15.94 2.91 -0.95
N LEU A 230 -17.01 2.14 -1.13
CA LEU A 230 -17.21 0.86 -0.45
C LEU A 230 -16.05 -0.10 -0.72
N GLN A 231 -15.60 -0.25 -1.97
CA GLN A 231 -14.46 -1.10 -2.33
C GLN A 231 -13.18 -0.73 -1.56
N LYS A 232 -12.86 0.58 -1.46
CA LYS A 232 -11.73 1.05 -0.64
C LYS A 232 -11.89 0.65 0.82
N VAL A 233 -13.08 0.87 1.39
CA VAL A 233 -13.39 0.51 2.79
C VAL A 233 -13.32 -1.00 3.03
N LEU A 234 -13.86 -1.82 2.14
CA LEU A 234 -13.84 -3.28 2.27
C LEU A 234 -12.42 -3.85 2.17
N GLY A 235 -11.56 -3.26 1.32
CA GLY A 235 -10.16 -3.65 1.18
C GLY A 235 -9.32 -3.32 2.42
N PHE A 236 -9.47 -2.12 2.98
CA PHE A 236 -8.71 -1.68 4.15
C PHE A 236 -9.61 -0.96 5.18
N PRO A 237 -10.42 -1.69 5.96
CA PRO A 237 -11.41 -1.10 6.86
C PRO A 237 -10.82 -0.19 7.93
N SER A 238 -9.61 -0.51 8.41
CA SER A 238 -8.88 0.30 9.39
C SER A 238 -8.43 1.63 8.79
N LYS A 239 -7.83 1.62 7.58
CA LYS A 239 -7.33 2.82 6.87
C LYS A 239 -8.47 3.77 6.49
N TYR A 240 -9.57 3.23 5.96
CA TYR A 240 -10.67 4.03 5.41
C TYR A 240 -11.89 4.15 6.32
N ARG A 241 -11.72 3.99 7.64
CA ARG A 241 -12.81 4.04 8.62
C ARG A 241 -13.70 5.29 8.51
N ARG A 242 -13.12 6.46 8.22
CA ARG A 242 -13.86 7.72 8.02
C ARG A 242 -14.76 7.70 6.77
N TYR A 243 -14.35 6.98 5.72
CA TYR A 243 -15.12 6.82 4.49
C TYR A 243 -16.31 5.88 4.65
N ALA A 244 -16.32 5.03 5.69
CA ALA A 244 -17.46 4.18 6.00
C ALA A 244 -18.72 5.00 6.33
N GLU A 245 -18.59 6.09 7.10
CA GLU A 245 -19.73 6.96 7.41
C GLU A 245 -20.26 7.67 6.17
N VAL A 246 -19.34 8.07 5.28
CA VAL A 246 -19.69 8.67 3.98
C VAL A 246 -20.52 7.67 3.16
N ALA A 247 -20.04 6.44 2.98
CA ALA A 247 -20.78 5.40 2.27
C ALA A 247 -22.15 5.09 2.90
N ARG A 248 -22.24 5.02 4.25
CA ARG A 248 -23.53 4.84 4.95
C ARG A 248 -24.52 5.95 4.65
N SER A 249 -24.08 7.20 4.76
CA SER A 249 -24.93 8.36 4.48
C SER A 249 -25.45 8.31 3.05
N MET A 250 -24.55 8.06 2.09
CA MET A 250 -24.88 8.00 0.67
C MET A 250 -25.89 6.91 0.34
N TYR A 251 -25.71 5.69 0.88
CA TYR A 251 -26.70 4.63 0.69
C TYR A 251 -28.05 4.95 1.34
N LYS A 252 -28.07 5.56 2.53
CA LYS A 252 -29.31 6.00 3.19
C LYS A 252 -30.04 7.05 2.37
N ASP A 253 -29.29 7.98 1.79
CA ASP A 253 -29.80 9.02 0.92
C ASP A 253 -30.48 8.42 -0.32
N ILE A 254 -29.82 7.47 -1.00
CA ILE A 254 -30.38 6.76 -2.16
C ILE A 254 -31.66 6.01 -1.75
N LEU A 255 -31.68 5.31 -0.60
CA LEU A 255 -32.89 4.63 -0.10
C LEU A 255 -34.08 5.57 0.13
N VAL A 256 -33.84 6.76 0.68
CA VAL A 256 -34.92 7.76 0.90
C VAL A 256 -35.49 8.23 -0.43
N ALA A 257 -34.63 8.44 -1.42
CA ALA A 257 -35.01 8.97 -2.71
C ALA A 257 -35.78 7.98 -3.58
N TYR A 258 -35.37 6.72 -3.55
CA TYR A 258 -35.89 5.65 -4.39
C TYR A 258 -36.57 4.54 -3.57
N HIS A 259 -37.33 4.93 -2.54
CA HIS A 259 -38.00 4.01 -1.60
C HIS A 259 -39.09 3.14 -2.26
N TYR A 260 -39.43 3.41 -3.52
CA TYR A 260 -40.41 2.67 -4.32
C TYR A 260 -39.77 1.60 -5.23
N GLU A 261 -38.43 1.48 -5.28
CA GLU A 261 -37.71 0.52 -6.12
C GLU A 261 -37.23 -0.70 -5.31
N PRO A 262 -37.99 -1.82 -5.26
CA PRO A 262 -37.69 -2.94 -4.36
C PRO A 262 -36.33 -3.61 -4.64
N ASN A 263 -35.96 -3.80 -5.91
CA ASN A 263 -34.67 -4.39 -6.28
C ASN A 263 -33.48 -3.52 -5.82
N LEU A 264 -33.63 -2.20 -5.90
CA LEU A 264 -32.59 -1.27 -5.46
C LEU A 264 -32.42 -1.29 -3.93
N ILE A 265 -33.52 -1.39 -3.20
CA ILE A 265 -33.51 -1.49 -1.73
C ILE A 265 -32.70 -2.71 -1.28
N ASP A 266 -32.93 -3.86 -1.91
CA ASP A 266 -32.20 -5.10 -1.64
C ASP A 266 -30.69 -4.94 -1.88
N ILE A 267 -30.30 -4.41 -3.04
CA ILE A 267 -28.89 -4.21 -3.40
C ILE A 267 -28.21 -3.28 -2.38
N ILE A 268 -28.87 -2.18 -2.00
CA ILE A 268 -28.30 -1.23 -1.04
C ILE A 268 -28.18 -1.85 0.36
N HIS A 269 -29.19 -2.58 0.82
CA HIS A 269 -29.11 -3.27 2.11
C HIS A 269 -28.05 -4.38 2.12
N LEU A 270 -27.81 -5.04 0.99
CA LEU A 270 -26.70 -5.98 0.86
C LEU A 270 -25.33 -5.27 1.00
N ARG A 271 -25.12 -4.16 0.30
CA ARG A 271 -23.90 -3.34 0.38
C ARG A 271 -23.66 -2.78 1.79
N LEU A 272 -24.72 -2.30 2.44
CA LEU A 272 -24.65 -1.86 3.83
C LEU A 272 -24.30 -3.01 4.78
N ALA A 273 -24.87 -4.21 4.59
CA ALA A 273 -24.48 -5.38 5.39
C ALA A 273 -22.98 -5.73 5.22
N HIS A 274 -22.46 -5.71 3.99
CA HIS A 274 -21.02 -5.88 3.73
C HIS A 274 -20.17 -4.83 4.47
N LEU A 275 -20.57 -3.56 4.39
CA LEU A 275 -19.90 -2.44 5.06
C LEU A 275 -19.88 -2.64 6.57
N GLU A 276 -21.03 -2.96 7.18
CA GLU A 276 -21.10 -3.16 8.63
C GLU A 276 -20.32 -4.39 9.09
N LEU A 277 -20.29 -5.46 8.30
CA LEU A 277 -19.45 -6.63 8.57
C LEU A 277 -17.95 -6.29 8.51
N ALA A 278 -17.53 -5.43 7.60
CA ALA A 278 -16.15 -4.96 7.49
C ALA A 278 -15.78 -4.06 8.69
N MET A 279 -16.70 -3.21 9.12
CA MET A 279 -16.52 -2.30 10.26
C MET A 279 -16.68 -2.98 11.64
N GLY A 280 -17.10 -4.25 11.68
CA GLY A 280 -17.34 -5.00 12.93
C GLY A 280 -18.68 -4.67 13.61
N ASN A 281 -19.60 -4.01 12.92
CA ASN A 281 -20.92 -3.59 13.41
C ASN A 281 -21.99 -4.67 13.19
N PHE A 282 -21.75 -5.82 13.80
CA PHE A 282 -22.55 -7.05 13.66
C PHE A 282 -24.08 -6.88 13.81
N LYS A 283 -24.54 -6.12 14.82
CA LYS A 283 -25.99 -5.89 15.01
C LYS A 283 -26.61 -5.09 13.85
N SER A 284 -25.86 -4.14 13.29
CA SER A 284 -26.32 -3.34 12.15
C SER A 284 -26.36 -4.17 10.87
N MET A 285 -25.34 -5.02 10.67
CA MET A 285 -25.33 -6.01 9.58
C MET A 285 -26.58 -6.90 9.62
N ASP A 286 -26.88 -7.52 10.77
CA ASP A 286 -28.05 -8.40 10.90
C ASP A 286 -29.37 -7.64 10.60
N ARG A 287 -29.48 -6.38 11.05
CA ARG A 287 -30.65 -5.52 10.74
C ARG A 287 -30.81 -5.25 9.25
N HIS A 288 -29.71 -5.03 8.52
CA HIS A 288 -29.77 -4.83 7.08
C HIS A 288 -30.16 -6.11 6.34
N LEU A 289 -29.63 -7.27 6.75
CA LEU A 289 -29.97 -8.56 6.16
C LEU A 289 -31.47 -8.91 6.31
N LEU A 290 -32.13 -8.46 7.39
CA LEU A 290 -33.57 -8.65 7.59
C LEU A 290 -34.44 -7.84 6.61
N LYS A 291 -33.88 -6.81 5.96
CA LYS A 291 -34.60 -5.94 5.03
C LYS A 291 -34.47 -6.36 3.56
N ILE A 292 -33.68 -7.40 3.28
CA ILE A 292 -33.44 -7.91 1.93
C ILE A 292 -34.43 -9.04 1.65
N SER A 293 -35.08 -9.04 0.48
CA SER A 293 -35.96 -10.13 0.05
C SER A 293 -35.22 -11.49 -0.05
N ASP A 294 -35.92 -12.58 0.22
CA ASP A 294 -35.35 -13.94 0.19
C ASP A 294 -35.35 -14.57 -1.21
N GLU A 295 -36.06 -14.01 -2.19
CA GLU A 295 -36.28 -14.65 -3.50
C GLU A 295 -35.02 -14.62 -4.41
N VAL A 296 -34.24 -13.54 -4.37
CA VAL A 296 -33.11 -13.33 -5.30
C VAL A 296 -31.74 -13.34 -4.61
N ASN A 297 -31.67 -12.93 -3.34
CA ASN A 297 -30.41 -12.64 -2.66
C ASN A 297 -30.02 -13.65 -1.58
N LEU A 298 -30.65 -14.84 -1.56
CA LEU A 298 -30.50 -15.81 -0.48
C LEU A 298 -29.05 -16.30 -0.32
N TYR A 299 -28.32 -16.52 -1.42
CA TYR A 299 -26.91 -16.90 -1.39
C TYR A 299 -26.05 -15.85 -0.66
N ASP A 300 -26.14 -14.57 -1.07
CA ASP A 300 -25.34 -13.50 -0.48
C ASP A 300 -25.71 -13.25 0.99
N LYS A 301 -26.99 -13.39 1.34
CA LYS A 301 -27.46 -13.35 2.74
C LYS A 301 -26.83 -14.48 3.56
N LEU A 302 -26.86 -15.71 3.06
CA LEU A 302 -26.25 -16.87 3.73
C LEU A 302 -24.75 -16.68 3.91
N LEU A 303 -24.06 -16.23 2.86
CA LEU A 303 -22.61 -16.01 2.88
C LEU A 303 -22.21 -14.92 3.88
N LEU A 304 -22.94 -13.80 3.93
CA LEU A 304 -22.72 -12.74 4.92
C LEU A 304 -23.01 -13.20 6.35
N LYS A 305 -24.08 -13.98 6.57
CA LYS A 305 -24.36 -14.58 7.88
C LYS A 305 -23.23 -15.53 8.29
N ALA A 306 -22.72 -16.37 7.38
CA ALA A 306 -21.62 -17.29 7.64
C ALA A 306 -20.35 -16.53 8.06
N ARG A 307 -19.99 -15.48 7.32
CA ARG A 307 -18.84 -14.61 7.64
C ARG A 307 -19.04 -13.87 8.97
N GLY A 308 -20.25 -13.37 9.22
CA GLY A 308 -20.61 -12.71 10.48
C GLY A 308 -20.49 -13.65 11.68
N ALA A 309 -21.02 -14.87 11.57
CA ALA A 309 -20.91 -15.90 12.59
C ALA A 309 -19.44 -16.26 12.86
N TYR A 310 -18.62 -16.42 11.82
CA TYR A 310 -17.20 -16.70 11.96
C TYR A 310 -16.46 -15.57 12.69
N LYS A 311 -16.68 -14.31 12.30
CA LYS A 311 -16.04 -13.15 12.96
C LYS A 311 -16.50 -12.93 14.40
N ARG A 312 -17.67 -13.47 14.79
CA ARG A 312 -18.19 -13.52 16.17
C ARG A 312 -17.76 -14.78 16.93
N GLU A 313 -16.87 -15.59 16.36
CA GLU A 313 -16.36 -16.84 16.95
C GLU A 313 -17.43 -17.92 17.14
N ASN A 314 -18.56 -17.80 16.44
CA ASN A 314 -19.59 -18.84 16.40
C ASN A 314 -19.32 -19.81 15.25
N PHE A 315 -18.27 -20.61 15.40
CA PHE A 315 -17.76 -21.48 14.34
C PHE A 315 -18.70 -22.60 13.93
N LYS A 316 -19.55 -23.09 14.85
CA LYS A 316 -20.58 -24.10 14.54
C LYS A 316 -21.61 -23.55 13.56
N ILE A 317 -22.19 -22.38 13.88
CA ILE A 317 -23.15 -21.73 12.97
C ILE A 317 -22.49 -21.33 11.66
N ALA A 318 -21.25 -20.82 11.71
CA ALA A 318 -20.51 -20.50 10.49
C ALA A 318 -20.34 -21.72 9.59
N GLN A 319 -19.94 -22.87 10.15
CA GLN A 319 -19.80 -24.13 9.43
C GLN A 319 -21.11 -24.56 8.78
N GLU A 320 -22.23 -24.59 9.54
CA GLU A 320 -23.55 -24.94 9.02
C GLU A 320 -23.95 -24.04 7.83
N LEU A 321 -23.77 -22.72 7.97
CA LEU A 321 -24.11 -21.76 6.91
C LEU A 321 -23.21 -21.88 5.68
N PHE A 322 -21.90 -22.09 5.85
CA PHE A 322 -20.99 -22.35 4.73
C PHE A 322 -21.33 -23.66 4.03
N GLN A 323 -21.70 -24.70 4.78
CA GLN A 323 -22.13 -25.97 4.22
C GLN A 323 -23.38 -25.79 3.35
N ASN A 324 -24.39 -25.06 3.82
CA ASN A 324 -25.58 -24.74 3.02
C ASN A 324 -25.21 -23.97 1.74
N CYS A 325 -24.26 -23.02 1.81
CA CYS A 325 -23.78 -22.34 0.62
C CYS A 325 -23.16 -23.31 -0.41
N PHE A 326 -22.48 -24.37 0.05
CA PHE A 326 -21.89 -25.38 -0.85
C PHE A 326 -22.91 -26.36 -1.42
N ASP A 327 -23.91 -26.74 -0.63
CA ASP A 327 -24.90 -27.75 -1.01
C ASP A 327 -25.96 -27.17 -1.94
N ASP A 328 -26.47 -25.98 -1.60
CA ASP A 328 -27.58 -25.33 -2.31
C ASP A 328 -27.10 -24.50 -3.53
N TYR A 329 -25.85 -24.02 -3.51
CA TYR A 329 -25.31 -23.11 -4.54
C TYR A 329 -23.98 -23.59 -5.14
N LYS A 330 -23.96 -24.83 -5.62
CA LYS A 330 -22.76 -25.50 -6.17
C LYS A 330 -22.03 -24.68 -7.25
N GLN A 331 -22.78 -24.01 -8.12
CA GLN A 331 -22.26 -23.14 -9.19
C GLN A 331 -21.53 -21.90 -8.67
N LEU A 332 -21.80 -21.46 -7.43
CA LEU A 332 -21.16 -20.32 -6.77
C LEU A 332 -20.06 -20.76 -5.78
N SER A 333 -19.71 -22.04 -5.76
CA SER A 333 -18.74 -22.61 -4.82
C SER A 333 -17.39 -21.89 -4.81
N VAL A 334 -16.92 -21.39 -5.95
CA VAL A 334 -15.68 -20.59 -6.04
C VAL A 334 -15.78 -19.33 -5.17
N GLY A 335 -16.88 -18.58 -5.29
CA GLY A 335 -17.12 -17.37 -4.48
C GLY A 335 -17.20 -17.68 -2.98
N THR A 336 -17.83 -18.80 -2.61
CA THR A 336 -17.91 -19.28 -1.22
C THR A 336 -16.52 -19.59 -0.66
N VAL A 337 -15.68 -20.29 -1.44
CA VAL A 337 -14.30 -20.63 -1.05
C VAL A 337 -13.44 -19.39 -0.90
N THR A 338 -13.54 -18.42 -1.81
CA THR A 338 -12.80 -17.16 -1.71
C THR A 338 -13.13 -16.43 -0.41
N ASN A 339 -14.42 -16.27 -0.10
CA ASN A 339 -14.86 -15.62 1.13
C ASN A 339 -14.44 -16.37 2.40
N MET A 340 -14.43 -17.70 2.37
CA MET A 340 -13.93 -18.52 3.47
C MET A 340 -12.40 -18.39 3.63
N SER A 341 -11.66 -18.31 2.53
CA SER A 341 -10.20 -18.13 2.54
C SER A 341 -9.78 -16.85 3.27
N ASP A 342 -10.47 -15.74 3.01
CA ASP A 342 -10.20 -14.46 3.67
C ASP A 342 -10.35 -14.56 5.20
N LEU A 343 -11.31 -15.36 5.67
CA LEU A 343 -11.53 -15.58 7.10
C LEU A 343 -10.44 -16.46 7.71
N LEU A 344 -10.02 -17.51 7.00
CA LEU A 344 -9.00 -18.45 7.43
C LEU A 344 -7.61 -17.81 7.62
N HIS A 345 -7.31 -16.75 6.87
CA HIS A 345 -6.07 -15.97 7.01
C HIS A 345 -6.24 -14.71 7.86
N SER A 346 -7.42 -14.50 8.45
CA SER A 346 -7.70 -13.32 9.27
C SER A 346 -7.30 -13.51 10.74
N LYS A 347 -7.25 -12.40 11.50
CA LYS A 347 -7.08 -12.42 12.96
C LYS A 347 -8.11 -13.29 13.71
N TYR A 348 -9.28 -13.54 13.12
CA TYR A 348 -10.34 -14.35 13.71
C TYR A 348 -10.01 -15.85 13.69
N ALA A 349 -9.23 -16.32 12.70
CA ALA A 349 -8.80 -17.71 12.62
C ALA A 349 -7.95 -18.15 13.82
N LYS A 350 -7.23 -17.20 14.46
CA LYS A 350 -6.45 -17.45 15.69
C LYS A 350 -7.30 -17.95 16.86
N LYS A 351 -8.59 -17.65 16.85
CA LYS A 351 -9.55 -18.04 17.88
C LYS A 351 -10.34 -19.30 17.54
N MET A 352 -10.15 -19.85 16.34
CA MET A 352 -10.84 -21.05 15.88
C MET A 352 -10.38 -22.29 16.64
N PRO A 353 -11.28 -23.00 17.36
CA PRO A 353 -10.95 -24.24 18.04
C PRO A 353 -10.49 -25.33 17.07
N GLU A 354 -9.62 -26.22 17.54
CA GLU A 354 -9.05 -27.31 16.72
C GLU A 354 -10.12 -28.22 16.11
N SER A 355 -11.20 -28.48 16.83
CA SER A 355 -12.34 -29.30 16.34
C SER A 355 -12.99 -28.75 15.07
N PHE A 356 -12.93 -27.44 14.83
CA PHE A 356 -13.47 -26.81 13.62
C PHE A 356 -12.42 -26.62 12.52
N GLN A 357 -11.13 -26.62 12.86
CA GLN A 357 -10.05 -26.42 11.88
C GLN A 357 -10.11 -27.47 10.77
N GLU A 358 -10.39 -28.73 11.12
CA GLU A 358 -10.52 -29.83 10.18
C GLU A 358 -11.54 -29.55 9.07
N TYR A 359 -12.74 -29.08 9.43
CA TYR A 359 -13.78 -28.75 8.46
C TYR A 359 -13.33 -27.63 7.52
N PHE A 360 -12.95 -26.47 8.07
CA PHE A 360 -12.68 -25.29 7.26
C PHE A 360 -11.47 -25.48 6.35
N TRP A 361 -10.37 -26.06 6.86
CA TRP A 361 -9.17 -26.29 6.06
C TRP A 361 -9.36 -27.42 5.04
N SER A 362 -10.01 -28.53 5.40
CA SER A 362 -10.32 -29.59 4.40
C SER A 362 -11.22 -29.06 3.29
N THR A 363 -12.24 -28.26 3.63
CA THR A 363 -13.16 -27.67 2.65
C THR A 363 -12.43 -26.69 1.74
N TYR A 364 -11.62 -25.79 2.31
CA TYR A 364 -10.81 -24.84 1.55
C TYR A 364 -9.88 -25.56 0.57
N ILE A 365 -9.19 -26.60 1.04
CA ILE A 365 -8.17 -27.28 0.25
C ILE A 365 -8.79 -28.16 -0.84
N ASN A 366 -9.89 -28.86 -0.53
CA ASN A 366 -10.56 -29.74 -1.50
C ASN A 366 -11.25 -28.94 -2.62
N LYS A 367 -11.71 -27.73 -2.31
CA LYS A 367 -12.40 -26.88 -3.28
C LYS A 367 -11.46 -25.93 -4.03
N THR A 368 -10.17 -25.86 -3.66
CA THR A 368 -9.17 -25.05 -4.38
C THR A 368 -8.33 -25.91 -5.33
N ILE A 369 -8.30 -25.51 -6.61
CA ILE A 369 -7.45 -26.13 -7.64
C ILE A 369 -6.02 -25.61 -7.45
N ARG A 370 -5.28 -26.13 -6.47
CA ARG A 370 -3.86 -25.80 -6.30
C ARG A 370 -3.04 -27.02 -5.88
N PHE A 371 -2.06 -27.38 -6.71
CA PHE A 371 -0.97 -28.32 -6.41
C PHE A 371 0.00 -27.80 -5.31
N LYS A 372 -0.14 -26.52 -4.92
CA LYS A 372 0.62 -25.89 -3.83
C LYS A 372 -0.29 -25.62 -2.64
N LYS A 373 0.11 -26.07 -1.44
CA LYS A 373 -0.59 -25.76 -0.19
C LYS A 373 0.21 -24.72 0.58
N ASN A 374 -0.21 -23.47 0.47
CA ASN A 374 0.41 -22.33 1.13
C ASN A 374 -0.50 -21.87 2.27
N LEU A 375 -0.23 -22.33 3.49
CA LEU A 375 -1.02 -22.11 4.70
C LEU A 375 -0.14 -21.43 5.77
N ILE A 376 0.39 -20.25 5.45
CA ILE A 376 1.22 -19.45 6.34
C ILE A 376 0.33 -18.77 7.38
N ASN A 377 0.73 -18.76 8.66
CA ASN A 377 0.01 -18.06 9.74
C ASN A 377 -1.48 -18.44 9.81
N ALA A 378 -1.76 -19.71 9.54
CA ALA A 378 -3.08 -20.31 9.41
C ALA A 378 -3.64 -20.82 10.75
N ASN A 379 -2.92 -20.59 11.86
CA ASN A 379 -3.24 -21.08 13.20
C ASN A 379 -3.40 -22.62 13.27
N LEU A 380 -2.70 -23.35 12.41
CA LEU A 380 -2.79 -24.80 12.34
C LEU A 380 -2.14 -25.43 13.57
N LYS A 381 -2.85 -26.36 14.23
CA LYS A 381 -2.30 -27.24 15.27
C LYS A 381 -2.10 -28.67 14.79
N SER A 382 -2.94 -29.08 13.84
CA SER A 382 -2.97 -30.41 13.25
C SER A 382 -3.01 -30.30 11.73
N LEU A 383 -2.47 -31.31 11.04
CA LEU A 383 -2.50 -31.48 9.59
C LEU A 383 -3.45 -32.60 9.15
N ALA A 384 -4.36 -33.06 10.02
CA ALA A 384 -5.25 -34.19 9.76
C ALA A 384 -6.09 -34.04 8.46
N PHE A 385 -6.45 -32.81 8.10
CA PHE A 385 -7.18 -32.48 6.88
C PHE A 385 -6.47 -32.90 5.59
N LEU A 386 -5.14 -33.11 5.63
CA LEU A 386 -4.37 -33.62 4.49
C LEU A 386 -4.67 -35.08 4.14
N SER A 387 -5.36 -35.82 5.02
CA SER A 387 -5.85 -37.18 4.74
C SER A 387 -6.79 -37.25 3.53
N LYS A 388 -7.48 -36.15 3.19
CA LYS A 388 -8.41 -36.06 2.07
C LYS A 388 -7.81 -35.43 0.81
N VAL A 389 -6.54 -35.00 0.88
CA VAL A 389 -5.85 -34.31 -0.21
C VAL A 389 -5.17 -35.31 -1.13
N ASP A 390 -5.21 -35.01 -2.43
CA ASP A 390 -4.53 -35.80 -3.47
C ASP A 390 -3.02 -35.90 -3.23
N VAL A 391 -2.46 -37.08 -3.46
CA VAL A 391 -1.04 -37.42 -3.22
C VAL A 391 -0.08 -36.73 -4.19
N ASP A 392 -0.57 -36.19 -5.31
CA ASP A 392 0.23 -35.48 -6.31
C ASP A 392 0.72 -34.08 -5.83
N VAL A 393 0.20 -33.61 -4.69
CA VAL A 393 0.64 -32.37 -4.04
C VAL A 393 2.05 -32.56 -3.46
N ASN A 394 3.01 -31.74 -3.91
CA ASN A 394 4.41 -31.84 -3.51
C ASN A 394 5.03 -30.52 -3.00
N TYR A 395 4.19 -29.50 -2.76
CA TYR A 395 4.62 -28.20 -2.25
C TYR A 395 3.79 -27.82 -1.02
N PHE A 396 4.45 -27.72 0.12
CA PHE A 396 3.85 -27.45 1.42
C PHE A 396 4.56 -26.28 2.10
N ASN A 397 3.80 -25.25 2.42
CA ASN A 397 4.28 -24.15 3.24
C ASN A 397 3.33 -23.95 4.43
N PHE A 398 3.82 -24.33 5.60
CA PHE A 398 3.12 -24.28 6.89
C PHE A 398 3.83 -23.37 7.88
N GLN A 399 4.56 -22.37 7.38
CA GLN A 399 5.22 -21.38 8.21
C GLN A 399 4.23 -20.68 9.17
N ASP A 400 4.70 -20.26 10.35
CA ASP A 400 3.92 -19.46 11.31
C ASP A 400 2.70 -20.17 11.90
N ASN A 401 2.78 -21.48 12.12
CA ASN A 401 1.73 -22.27 12.76
C ASN A 401 2.19 -22.83 14.12
N ASP A 402 1.32 -23.62 14.76
CA ASP A 402 1.55 -24.27 16.05
C ASP A 402 1.43 -25.80 15.91
N ILE A 403 1.89 -26.34 14.78
CA ILE A 403 1.80 -27.76 14.42
C ILE A 403 2.68 -28.57 15.37
N ASN A 404 2.15 -29.70 15.84
CA ASN A 404 2.84 -30.61 16.77
C ASN A 404 3.25 -31.96 16.17
N SER A 405 2.68 -32.34 15.01
CA SER A 405 2.96 -33.60 14.32
C SER A 405 2.91 -33.42 12.80
N LEU A 406 3.82 -34.11 12.12
CA LEU A 406 3.93 -34.23 10.66
C LEU A 406 3.41 -35.58 10.15
N ALA A 407 2.86 -36.46 11.00
CA ALA A 407 2.37 -37.78 10.60
C ALA A 407 1.44 -37.78 9.37
N PRO A 408 0.51 -36.81 9.19
CA PRO A 408 -0.30 -36.73 7.98
C PRO A 408 0.49 -36.53 6.68
N LEU A 409 1.74 -36.06 6.77
CA LEU A 409 2.62 -35.87 5.61
C LEU A 409 3.36 -37.15 5.17
N SER A 410 3.35 -38.21 5.98
CA SER A 410 4.04 -39.49 5.69
C SER A 410 3.64 -40.13 4.35
N ARG A 411 2.43 -39.83 3.87
CA ARG A 411 1.90 -40.29 2.58
C ARG A 411 2.51 -39.60 1.36
N PHE A 412 3.11 -38.42 1.52
CA PHE A 412 3.71 -37.65 0.42
C PHE A 412 5.19 -38.00 0.29
N LYS A 413 5.48 -39.08 -0.45
CA LYS A 413 6.85 -39.63 -0.56
C LYS A 413 7.84 -38.73 -1.30
N VAL A 414 7.36 -37.80 -2.13
CA VAL A 414 8.20 -36.85 -2.86
C VAL A 414 7.67 -35.43 -2.68
N MET A 415 8.46 -34.58 -2.04
CA MET A 415 8.16 -33.17 -1.80
C MET A 415 9.23 -32.28 -2.44
N LYS A 416 8.80 -31.38 -3.33
CA LYS A 416 9.66 -30.35 -3.90
C LYS A 416 10.00 -29.27 -2.87
N PHE A 417 9.08 -29.00 -1.94
CA PHE A 417 9.21 -27.95 -0.95
C PHE A 417 8.40 -28.26 0.30
N LEU A 418 9.06 -28.17 1.46
CA LEU A 418 8.43 -28.22 2.77
C LEU A 418 9.00 -27.08 3.63
N SER A 419 8.15 -26.14 4.02
CA SER A 419 8.47 -25.12 5.02
C SER A 419 7.61 -25.33 6.25
N ILE A 420 8.25 -25.46 7.41
CA ILE A 420 7.62 -25.56 8.73
C ILE A 420 8.24 -24.54 9.70
N ILE A 421 8.76 -23.44 9.15
CA ILE A 421 9.35 -22.32 9.91
C ILE A 421 8.44 -21.88 11.05
N ARG A 422 9.03 -21.61 12.22
CA ARG A 422 8.36 -21.11 13.43
C ARG A 422 7.27 -22.03 14.03
N ASN A 423 7.24 -23.32 13.67
CA ASN A 423 6.46 -24.34 14.37
C ASN A 423 7.24 -24.88 15.59
N LYS A 424 7.23 -24.12 16.69
CA LYS A 424 8.09 -24.34 17.87
C LYS A 424 7.84 -25.63 18.64
N LYS A 425 6.74 -26.33 18.36
CA LYS A 425 6.41 -27.64 18.97
C LYS A 425 7.04 -28.81 18.23
N LEU A 426 7.45 -28.65 16.98
CA LEU A 426 8.11 -29.69 16.21
C LEU A 426 9.56 -29.88 16.69
N THR A 427 9.88 -31.11 17.08
CA THR A 427 11.19 -31.50 17.62
C THR A 427 11.98 -32.44 16.69
N ASN A 428 11.31 -33.05 15.72
CA ASN A 428 11.89 -33.98 14.76
C ASN A 428 11.06 -34.05 13.48
N VAL A 429 11.58 -34.76 12.47
CA VAL A 429 10.89 -35.02 11.20
C VAL A 429 10.73 -36.53 10.93
N LYS A 430 10.84 -37.38 11.97
CA LYS A 430 10.82 -38.85 11.82
C LYS A 430 9.55 -39.37 11.16
N GLU A 431 8.44 -38.70 11.47
CA GLU A 431 7.10 -39.00 10.95
C GLU A 431 6.97 -38.81 9.43
N LEU A 432 7.95 -38.19 8.75
CA LEU A 432 7.95 -38.08 7.29
C LEU A 432 8.32 -39.41 6.59
N ASP A 433 8.76 -40.43 7.34
CA ASP A 433 8.95 -41.80 6.85
C ASP A 433 9.74 -41.91 5.53
N ASN A 434 10.98 -41.43 5.60
CA ASN A 434 11.98 -41.39 4.53
C ASN A 434 11.52 -40.65 3.27
N ALA A 435 10.67 -39.63 3.40
CA ALA A 435 10.25 -38.82 2.27
C ALA A 435 11.45 -38.11 1.59
N ALA A 436 11.43 -38.06 0.25
CA ALA A 436 12.38 -37.28 -0.53
C ALA A 436 11.96 -35.81 -0.53
N VAL A 437 12.69 -34.97 0.22
CA VAL A 437 12.42 -33.53 0.34
C VAL A 437 13.54 -32.75 -0.33
N ARG A 438 13.24 -32.00 -1.39
CA ARG A 438 14.26 -31.21 -2.13
C ARG A 438 14.62 -29.90 -1.43
N VAL A 439 13.63 -29.21 -0.87
CA VAL A 439 13.81 -27.95 -0.13
C VAL A 439 13.13 -28.08 1.22
N LEU A 440 13.90 -27.96 2.29
CA LEU A 440 13.40 -28.04 3.67
C LEU A 440 13.77 -26.77 4.43
N LEU A 441 12.76 -26.07 4.96
CA LEU A 441 12.95 -24.88 5.81
C LEU A 441 12.35 -25.15 7.19
N ILE A 442 13.20 -25.15 8.22
CA ILE A 442 12.89 -25.50 9.61
C ILE A 442 13.39 -24.44 10.59
N ASP A 443 13.55 -23.19 10.12
CA ASP A 443 14.01 -22.07 10.94
C ASP A 443 13.08 -21.87 12.16
N GLU A 444 13.65 -21.54 13.32
CA GLU A 444 12.92 -21.33 14.58
C GLU A 444 12.01 -22.51 15.00
N THR A 445 12.50 -23.73 14.81
CA THR A 445 11.90 -24.97 15.35
C THR A 445 12.79 -25.56 16.45
N LYS A 446 12.44 -26.75 16.97
CA LYS A 446 13.30 -27.51 17.90
C LYS A 446 13.94 -28.74 17.25
N ILE A 447 13.95 -28.80 15.93
CA ILE A 447 14.47 -29.93 15.16
C ILE A 447 16.00 -29.93 15.19
N LYS A 448 16.58 -31.04 15.65
CA LYS A 448 18.04 -31.25 15.72
C LYS A 448 18.57 -32.36 14.81
N SER A 449 17.70 -33.16 14.22
CA SER A 449 18.06 -34.25 13.32
C SER A 449 17.08 -34.29 12.15
N LEU A 450 17.60 -34.68 10.98
CA LEU A 450 16.83 -34.90 9.75
C LEU A 450 16.48 -36.39 9.56
N GLU A 451 16.55 -37.20 10.61
CA GLU A 451 16.00 -38.57 10.60
C GLU A 451 14.51 -38.53 10.26
N GLY A 452 14.11 -39.29 9.23
CA GLY A 452 12.76 -39.28 8.67
C GLY A 452 12.67 -38.73 7.24
N ILE A 453 13.74 -38.14 6.69
CA ILE A 453 13.82 -37.77 5.28
C ILE A 453 15.01 -38.44 4.58
N SER A 454 14.92 -38.54 3.25
CA SER A 454 16.07 -38.90 2.42
C SER A 454 17.03 -37.70 2.32
N ARG A 455 18.07 -37.70 3.17
CA ARG A 455 19.06 -36.61 3.27
C ARG A 455 19.85 -36.38 1.97
N LYS A 456 19.97 -37.40 1.12
CA LYS A 456 20.64 -37.33 -0.19
C LYS A 456 19.83 -36.56 -1.24
N ASP A 457 18.52 -36.43 -1.08
CA ASP A 457 17.65 -35.71 -2.02
C ASP A 457 17.57 -34.20 -1.72
N LEU A 458 18.11 -33.78 -0.57
CA LEU A 458 18.05 -32.41 -0.10
C LEU A 458 19.01 -31.51 -0.87
N VAL A 459 18.47 -30.45 -1.46
CA VAL A 459 19.21 -29.45 -2.25
C VAL A 459 19.31 -28.11 -1.51
N LYS A 460 18.30 -27.77 -0.71
CA LYS A 460 18.28 -26.55 0.11
C LYS A 460 17.80 -26.83 1.53
N LEU A 461 18.54 -26.32 2.50
CA LEU A 461 18.21 -26.41 3.92
C LEU A 461 18.28 -25.03 4.60
N GLY A 462 17.22 -24.69 5.34
CA GLY A 462 17.18 -23.57 6.29
C GLY A 462 16.94 -24.09 7.71
N PHE A 463 17.79 -23.78 8.68
CA PHE A 463 17.69 -24.23 10.08
C PHE A 463 18.19 -23.18 11.09
N SER A 464 17.98 -21.92 10.74
CA SER A 464 18.39 -20.75 11.52
C SER A 464 17.64 -20.68 12.86
N LYS A 465 18.27 -20.09 13.88
CA LYS A 465 17.63 -19.88 15.20
C LYS A 465 17.12 -21.18 15.88
N ASN A 466 17.81 -22.30 15.68
CA ASN A 466 17.45 -23.62 16.25
C ASN A 466 18.35 -24.08 17.41
N ASN A 467 19.24 -23.22 17.92
CA ASN A 467 20.21 -23.53 18.97
C ASN A 467 21.09 -24.76 18.64
N GLN A 468 21.49 -24.94 17.38
CA GLN A 468 22.47 -25.96 17.01
C GLN A 468 23.86 -25.60 17.53
N ASN A 469 24.61 -26.58 18.04
CA ASN A 469 25.99 -26.38 18.50
C ASN A 469 27.04 -26.82 17.47
N ASP A 470 26.66 -27.67 16.52
CA ASP A 470 27.51 -28.22 15.47
C ASP A 470 26.69 -28.41 14.18
N THR A 471 27.32 -28.98 13.15
CA THR A 471 26.71 -29.28 11.85
C THR A 471 26.24 -30.72 11.69
N SER A 472 26.07 -31.51 12.76
CA SER A 472 25.63 -32.92 12.70
C SER A 472 24.30 -33.13 11.95
N ILE A 473 23.42 -32.13 11.97
CA ILE A 473 22.17 -32.09 11.19
C ILE A 473 22.39 -32.23 9.67
N LEU A 474 23.59 -31.91 9.17
CA LEU A 474 23.97 -31.96 7.75
C LEU A 474 24.55 -33.30 7.30
N LYS A 475 24.70 -34.26 8.22
CA LYS A 475 25.25 -35.57 7.91
C LYS A 475 24.51 -36.20 6.73
N ASP A 476 25.24 -36.72 5.75
CA ASP A 476 24.74 -37.35 4.52
C ASP A 476 23.98 -36.41 3.54
N CYS A 477 23.95 -35.09 3.74
CA CYS A 477 23.37 -34.11 2.82
C CYS A 477 24.27 -33.80 1.60
N ILE A 478 24.78 -34.83 0.93
CA ILE A 478 25.84 -34.73 -0.09
C ILE A 478 25.48 -33.90 -1.34
N ASN A 479 24.19 -33.68 -1.60
CA ASN A 479 23.70 -32.92 -2.75
C ASN A 479 23.26 -31.48 -2.42
N LEU A 480 23.53 -31.03 -1.20
CA LEU A 480 23.13 -29.70 -0.75
C LEU A 480 23.87 -28.60 -1.54
N GLU A 481 23.11 -27.65 -2.07
CA GLU A 481 23.62 -26.49 -2.82
C GLU A 481 23.40 -25.17 -2.07
N TYR A 482 22.37 -25.11 -1.22
CA TYR A 482 21.97 -23.90 -0.49
C TYR A 482 21.82 -24.21 0.99
N LEU A 483 22.59 -23.52 1.82
CA LEU A 483 22.61 -23.72 3.26
C LEU A 483 22.39 -22.39 3.98
N VAL A 484 21.37 -22.34 4.84
CA VAL A 484 21.10 -21.19 5.72
C VAL A 484 20.96 -21.72 7.14
N GLY A 485 21.87 -21.32 8.03
CA GLY A 485 21.94 -21.79 9.41
C GLY A 485 22.39 -20.71 10.38
N ASN A 486 22.01 -19.45 10.12
CA ASN A 486 22.43 -18.32 10.93
C ASN A 486 21.76 -18.29 12.31
N ASN A 487 22.34 -17.54 13.24
CA ASN A 487 21.84 -17.35 14.61
C ASN A 487 21.70 -18.68 15.37
N ASN A 488 22.73 -19.51 15.31
CA ASN A 488 22.87 -20.73 16.09
C ASN A 488 24.10 -20.59 17.02
N ASN A 489 24.59 -21.70 17.60
CA ASN A 489 25.80 -21.76 18.40
C ASN A 489 26.88 -22.63 17.74
N ILE A 490 26.87 -22.74 16.40
CA ILE A 490 27.74 -23.65 15.65
C ILE A 490 29.20 -23.27 15.87
N ASN A 491 30.02 -24.22 16.31
CA ASN A 491 31.46 -24.03 16.50
C ASN A 491 32.32 -25.07 15.73
N ASN A 492 31.70 -26.06 15.10
CA ASN A 492 32.37 -27.07 14.28
C ASN A 492 31.61 -27.23 12.94
N LEU A 493 32.38 -27.27 11.85
CA LEU A 493 31.93 -27.37 10.46
C LEU A 493 32.31 -28.70 9.76
N ASP A 494 32.85 -29.69 10.48
CA ASP A 494 33.41 -30.93 9.89
C ASP A 494 32.45 -31.69 8.96
N GLU A 495 31.16 -31.69 9.29
CA GLU A 495 30.12 -32.36 8.47
C GLU A 495 29.85 -31.67 7.13
N LEU A 496 30.45 -30.49 6.88
CA LEU A 496 30.42 -29.83 5.58
C LEU A 496 31.46 -30.38 4.60
N LYS A 497 32.53 -31.05 5.08
CA LYS A 497 33.60 -31.64 4.24
C LYS A 497 33.09 -32.50 3.07
N PRO A 498 32.11 -33.42 3.27
CA PRO A 498 31.59 -34.23 2.16
C PRO A 498 30.65 -33.48 1.21
N ILE A 499 30.21 -32.27 1.54
CA ILE A 499 29.19 -31.52 0.77
C ILE A 499 29.86 -30.65 -0.30
N LYS A 500 30.16 -31.27 -1.44
CA LYS A 500 30.95 -30.64 -2.52
C LYS A 500 30.18 -29.68 -3.43
N LYS A 501 28.85 -29.60 -3.31
CA LYS A 501 27.99 -28.87 -4.26
C LYS A 501 27.48 -27.52 -3.75
N LEU A 502 27.98 -27.05 -2.60
CA LEU A 502 27.53 -25.78 -2.01
C LEU A 502 27.81 -24.59 -2.93
N LYS A 503 26.75 -23.84 -3.21
CA LYS A 503 26.77 -22.62 -4.04
C LYS A 503 26.48 -21.37 -3.22
N ARG A 504 25.65 -21.47 -2.18
CA ARG A 504 25.31 -20.36 -1.29
C ARG A 504 25.26 -20.82 0.15
N VAL A 505 26.01 -20.15 1.01
CA VAL A 505 26.10 -20.46 2.44
C VAL A 505 25.88 -19.20 3.25
N ASN A 506 24.96 -19.26 4.21
CA ASN A 506 24.83 -18.28 5.28
C ASN A 506 24.90 -18.99 6.64
N LEU A 507 25.98 -18.74 7.38
CA LEU A 507 26.23 -19.23 8.74
C LEU A 507 26.58 -18.06 9.69
N SER A 508 26.06 -16.87 9.41
CA SER A 508 26.27 -15.69 10.27
C SER A 508 25.73 -15.88 11.69
N GLN A 509 26.25 -15.10 12.65
CA GLN A 509 25.86 -15.16 14.05
C GLN A 509 25.99 -16.58 14.64
N ASN A 510 27.20 -17.13 14.59
CA ASN A 510 27.57 -18.41 15.17
C ASN A 510 28.88 -18.25 15.97
N LYS A 511 29.55 -19.36 16.32
CA LYS A 511 30.82 -19.37 17.05
C LYS A 511 31.91 -20.07 16.23
N ILE A 512 31.88 -19.91 14.91
CA ILE A 512 32.75 -20.62 13.96
C ILE A 512 34.17 -20.05 14.05
N PRO A 513 35.20 -20.86 14.38
CA PRO A 513 36.58 -20.39 14.48
C PRO A 513 37.32 -20.33 13.14
N ASP A 514 36.95 -21.17 12.18
CA ASP A 514 37.53 -21.23 10.84
C ASP A 514 36.56 -21.87 9.84
N ILE A 515 36.88 -21.76 8.55
CA ILE A 515 36.05 -22.27 7.44
C ILE A 515 36.76 -23.36 6.62
N MET A 516 37.80 -24.01 7.16
CA MET A 516 38.62 -24.98 6.41
C MET A 516 37.82 -26.21 5.95
N SER A 517 36.76 -26.56 6.68
CA SER A 517 35.86 -27.67 6.34
C SER A 517 34.88 -27.36 5.21
N LEU A 518 34.79 -26.09 4.75
CA LEU A 518 33.91 -25.70 3.66
C LEU A 518 34.55 -25.99 2.31
N ASN A 519 33.83 -26.70 1.43
CA ASN A 519 34.21 -26.76 0.02
C ASN A 519 33.78 -25.47 -0.69
N VAL A 520 34.76 -24.76 -1.25
CA VAL A 520 34.57 -23.41 -1.82
C VAL A 520 34.57 -23.38 -3.34
N GLU A 521 34.86 -24.49 -4.01
CA GLU A 521 35.11 -24.56 -5.47
C GLU A 521 33.92 -24.05 -6.29
N PHE A 522 32.70 -24.38 -5.86
CA PHE A 522 31.44 -23.98 -6.52
C PHE A 522 30.70 -22.84 -5.79
N LEU A 523 31.32 -22.28 -4.75
CA LEU A 523 30.68 -21.30 -3.89
C LEU A 523 30.57 -19.97 -4.63
N ARG A 524 29.36 -19.42 -4.69
CA ARG A 524 29.04 -18.14 -5.34
C ARG A 524 28.73 -17.04 -4.33
N SER A 525 28.25 -17.41 -3.15
CA SER A 525 27.91 -16.47 -2.07
C SER A 525 28.24 -17.08 -0.72
N LEU A 526 29.00 -16.35 0.09
CA LEU A 526 29.35 -16.73 1.46
C LEU A 526 29.03 -15.60 2.42
N VAL A 527 28.18 -15.88 3.42
CA VAL A 527 27.82 -14.94 4.49
C VAL A 527 28.12 -15.60 5.82
N ILE A 528 29.15 -15.10 6.52
CA ILE A 528 29.65 -15.65 7.79
C ILE A 528 29.94 -14.52 8.79
N ASP A 529 29.19 -13.42 8.68
CA ASP A 529 29.23 -12.28 9.60
C ASP A 529 29.06 -12.73 11.06
N ASN A 530 29.70 -12.02 12.01
CA ASN A 530 29.58 -12.28 13.45
C ASN A 530 29.98 -13.72 13.83
N ASN A 531 31.24 -14.06 13.57
CA ASN A 531 31.86 -15.33 13.94
C ASN A 531 33.25 -15.05 14.57
N LEU A 532 34.10 -16.08 14.69
CA LEU A 532 35.42 -15.98 15.31
C LEU A 532 36.56 -16.22 14.32
N ILE A 533 36.29 -16.04 13.02
CA ILE A 533 37.20 -16.42 11.94
C ILE A 533 38.39 -15.47 11.89
N SER A 534 39.60 -15.99 11.93
CA SER A 534 40.84 -15.21 11.79
C SER A 534 41.56 -15.40 10.46
N LYS A 535 41.18 -16.45 9.73
CA LYS A 535 41.89 -17.00 8.58
C LYS A 535 40.91 -17.39 7.48
N ILE A 536 41.25 -17.03 6.24
CA ILE A 536 40.42 -17.18 5.03
C ILE A 536 41.24 -17.68 3.83
N GLU A 537 42.36 -18.36 4.08
CA GLU A 537 43.30 -18.84 3.07
C GLU A 537 42.64 -19.86 2.13
N ASN A 538 41.72 -20.68 2.64
CA ASN A 538 40.97 -21.63 1.83
C ASN A 538 40.09 -20.96 0.76
N LEU A 539 39.77 -19.67 0.87
CA LEU A 539 39.00 -18.95 -0.14
C LEU A 539 39.80 -18.65 -1.41
N SER A 540 41.12 -18.86 -1.44
CA SER A 540 41.95 -18.56 -2.62
C SER A 540 41.59 -19.40 -3.86
N THR A 541 40.91 -20.53 -3.67
CA THR A 541 40.43 -21.42 -4.74
C THR A 541 38.94 -21.23 -5.06
N ALA A 542 38.28 -20.26 -4.43
CA ALA A 542 36.85 -19.97 -4.61
C ALA A 542 36.58 -19.16 -5.89
N HIS A 543 37.02 -19.65 -7.05
CA HIS A 543 37.01 -18.90 -8.31
C HIS A 543 35.61 -18.49 -8.82
N GLN A 544 34.55 -19.09 -8.28
CA GLN A 544 33.16 -18.74 -8.61
C GLN A 544 32.52 -17.76 -7.61
N LEU A 545 33.26 -17.35 -6.56
CA LEU A 545 32.74 -16.52 -5.48
C LEU A 545 32.49 -15.11 -5.99
N ARG A 546 31.25 -14.63 -5.83
CA ARG A 546 30.81 -13.30 -6.28
C ARG A 546 30.48 -12.37 -5.13
N TYR A 547 30.01 -12.92 -4.01
CA TYR A 547 29.56 -12.16 -2.84
C TYR A 547 30.16 -12.76 -1.57
N LEU A 548 30.92 -11.95 -0.82
CA LEU A 548 31.55 -12.34 0.44
C LEU A 548 31.19 -11.36 1.55
N ARG A 549 30.55 -11.86 2.62
CA ARG A 549 30.28 -11.11 3.85
C ARG A 549 30.96 -11.82 5.02
N ILE A 550 31.94 -11.14 5.62
CA ILE A 550 32.81 -11.60 6.70
C ILE A 550 32.91 -10.55 7.83
N ASN A 551 31.90 -9.70 7.98
CA ASN A 551 31.87 -8.62 8.98
C ASN A 551 31.98 -9.17 10.41
N ASN A 552 32.51 -8.40 11.35
CA ASN A 552 32.63 -8.78 12.76
C ASN A 552 33.28 -10.15 12.95
N ASN A 553 34.51 -10.29 12.42
CA ASN A 553 35.37 -11.45 12.60
C ASN A 553 36.74 -10.97 13.11
N LYS A 554 37.77 -11.82 13.03
CA LYS A 554 39.14 -11.55 13.50
C LYS A 554 40.16 -11.54 12.35
N ILE A 555 39.71 -11.20 11.14
CA ILE A 555 40.53 -11.24 9.93
C ILE A 555 41.47 -10.03 9.91
N THR A 556 42.73 -10.24 9.55
CA THR A 556 43.76 -9.18 9.56
C THR A 556 44.23 -8.76 8.17
N THR A 557 43.97 -9.57 7.14
CA THR A 557 44.33 -9.27 5.75
C THR A 557 43.36 -9.93 4.76
N LEU A 558 43.25 -9.36 3.56
CA LEU A 558 42.47 -9.89 2.42
C LEU A 558 43.36 -10.49 1.31
N ASP A 559 44.64 -10.73 1.57
CA ASP A 559 45.59 -11.24 0.57
C ASP A 559 45.12 -12.55 -0.10
N SER A 560 44.48 -13.45 0.65
CA SER A 560 44.05 -14.76 0.13
C SER A 560 42.95 -14.68 -0.94
N ILE A 561 42.15 -13.61 -0.95
CA ILE A 561 41.05 -13.42 -1.90
C ILE A 561 41.41 -12.45 -3.04
N SER A 562 42.60 -11.87 -2.99
CA SER A 562 43.10 -10.86 -3.94
C SER A 562 43.14 -11.31 -5.41
N GLY A 563 43.12 -12.63 -5.68
CA GLY A 563 43.12 -13.22 -7.03
C GLY A 563 41.75 -13.65 -7.55
N LEU A 564 40.65 -13.41 -6.83
CA LEU A 564 39.31 -13.84 -7.22
C LEU A 564 38.67 -12.85 -8.20
N SER A 565 38.85 -13.07 -9.51
CA SER A 565 38.38 -12.16 -10.57
C SER A 565 36.85 -12.02 -10.68
N GLU A 566 36.09 -13.01 -10.24
CA GLU A 566 34.62 -12.97 -10.24
C GLU A 566 34.02 -12.27 -9.00
N LEU A 567 34.86 -11.88 -8.02
CA LEU A 567 34.39 -11.31 -6.77
C LEU A 567 33.90 -9.87 -6.97
N LYS A 568 32.59 -9.67 -6.80
CA LYS A 568 31.92 -8.38 -7.06
C LYS A 568 31.73 -7.56 -5.79
N ALA A 569 31.35 -8.21 -4.69
CA ALA A 569 31.09 -7.52 -3.44
C ALA A 569 31.74 -8.20 -2.25
N VAL A 570 32.45 -7.39 -1.45
CA VAL A 570 33.07 -7.79 -0.19
C VAL A 570 32.63 -6.83 0.90
N ALA A 571 32.09 -7.37 1.99
CA ALA A 571 31.91 -6.63 3.24
C ALA A 571 32.69 -7.33 4.36
N CYS A 572 33.67 -6.63 4.91
CA CYS A 572 34.58 -7.10 5.96
C CYS A 572 34.73 -6.08 7.10
N VAL A 573 33.69 -5.29 7.33
CA VAL A 573 33.60 -4.27 8.39
C VAL A 573 33.79 -4.90 9.77
N ASN A 574 34.37 -4.15 10.70
CA ASN A 574 34.67 -4.57 12.07
C ASN A 574 35.56 -5.83 12.14
N ASN A 575 36.59 -5.86 11.29
CA ASN A 575 37.70 -6.79 11.40
C ASN A 575 38.98 -5.98 11.73
N PRO A 576 39.95 -6.56 12.45
CA PRO A 576 41.24 -5.93 12.74
C PRO A 576 42.17 -5.93 11.50
N LEU A 577 41.68 -5.42 10.38
CA LEU A 577 42.38 -5.38 9.09
C LEU A 577 43.59 -4.45 9.17
N LYS A 578 44.75 -4.99 8.78
CA LYS A 578 46.00 -4.25 8.59
C LYS A 578 46.29 -4.00 7.11
N SER A 579 45.73 -4.80 6.21
CA SER A 579 45.90 -4.70 4.76
C SER A 579 44.66 -5.19 4.02
N LEU A 580 44.35 -4.54 2.90
CA LEU A 580 43.36 -4.96 1.90
C LEU A 580 43.97 -5.80 0.77
N GLY A 581 45.27 -6.09 0.81
CA GLY A 581 45.98 -6.83 -0.24
C GLY A 581 45.95 -6.12 -1.59
N SER A 582 45.69 -6.86 -2.67
CA SER A 582 45.61 -6.27 -4.02
C SER A 582 44.46 -5.27 -4.18
N TYR A 583 43.43 -5.35 -3.33
CA TYR A 583 42.29 -4.42 -3.35
C TYR A 583 42.68 -3.00 -2.93
N SER A 584 43.86 -2.80 -2.34
CA SER A 584 44.45 -1.46 -2.18
C SER A 584 44.72 -0.75 -3.51
N LYS A 585 44.84 -1.49 -4.62
CA LYS A 585 45.04 -0.97 -5.97
C LYS A 585 43.77 -1.09 -6.81
N GLN A 586 43.13 -2.27 -6.78
CA GLN A 586 41.95 -2.57 -7.58
C GLN A 586 40.85 -3.20 -6.72
N PRO A 587 40.03 -2.39 -6.03
CA PRO A 587 38.92 -2.92 -5.24
C PRO A 587 37.85 -3.55 -6.15
N PRO A 588 37.04 -4.50 -5.62
CA PRO A 588 35.85 -4.99 -6.31
C PRO A 588 34.78 -3.89 -6.40
N GLU A 589 33.74 -4.13 -7.22
CA GLU A 589 32.60 -3.20 -7.44
C GLU A 589 32.04 -2.66 -6.13
N THR A 590 31.94 -3.49 -5.08
CA THR A 590 31.55 -3.08 -3.73
C THR A 590 32.56 -3.58 -2.70
N LEU A 591 33.18 -2.66 -1.97
CA LEU A 591 34.07 -2.98 -0.85
C LEU A 591 33.70 -2.15 0.38
N PHE A 592 33.24 -2.81 1.44
CA PHE A 592 33.02 -2.21 2.76
C PHE A 592 34.01 -2.79 3.77
N PHE A 593 34.71 -1.92 4.51
CA PHE A 593 35.74 -2.29 5.47
C PHE A 593 35.82 -1.26 6.60
N SER A 594 36.57 -1.58 7.66
CA SER A 594 36.91 -0.65 8.74
C SER A 594 38.39 -0.27 8.68
N ILE A 595 38.73 0.95 9.09
CA ILE A 595 40.11 1.45 9.11
C ILE A 595 40.72 1.49 10.52
N ASP A 596 39.97 1.09 11.56
CA ASP A 596 40.36 1.28 12.97
C ASP A 596 41.68 0.59 13.34
N SER A 597 42.03 -0.50 12.65
CA SER A 597 43.27 -1.27 12.87
C SER A 597 44.34 -1.04 11.79
N MET A 598 44.11 -0.14 10.83
CA MET A 598 45.07 0.21 9.78
C MET A 598 45.97 1.34 10.26
N ASP A 599 47.26 1.29 9.90
CA ASP A 599 48.17 2.39 10.14
C ASP A 599 47.91 3.57 9.17
N GLU A 600 48.27 4.78 9.58
CA GLU A 600 48.03 5.99 8.80
C GLU A 600 48.77 5.98 7.45
N THR A 601 49.94 5.34 7.37
CA THR A 601 50.70 5.27 6.11
C THR A 601 49.99 4.41 5.06
N TYR A 602 49.31 3.35 5.51
CA TYR A 602 48.50 2.50 4.68
C TYR A 602 47.23 3.22 4.22
N ILE A 603 46.56 3.95 5.13
CA ILE A 603 45.39 4.78 4.79
C ILE A 603 45.75 5.82 3.70
N GLU A 604 46.90 6.48 3.82
CA GLU A 604 47.43 7.39 2.80
C GLU A 604 47.75 6.67 1.47
N THR A 605 48.19 5.42 1.54
CA THR A 605 48.41 4.60 0.33
C THR A 605 47.09 4.32 -0.39
N LEU A 606 46.02 4.00 0.35
CA LEU A 606 44.68 3.82 -0.24
C LEU A 606 44.20 5.11 -0.93
N ARG A 607 44.33 6.26 -0.25
CA ARG A 607 44.00 7.58 -0.82
C ARG A 607 44.71 7.86 -2.15
N LYS A 608 46.00 7.51 -2.24
CA LYS A 608 46.83 7.71 -3.45
C LYS A 608 46.46 6.77 -4.59
N ASN A 609 46.08 5.52 -4.27
CA ASN A 609 45.73 4.54 -5.28
C ASN A 609 44.33 4.77 -5.87
N TRP A 610 43.36 5.23 -5.07
CA TRP A 610 41.98 5.41 -5.50
C TRP A 610 41.71 6.84 -6.01
N THR A 611 42.37 7.22 -7.10
CA THR A 611 42.23 8.56 -7.70
C THR A 611 41.35 8.61 -8.94
N GLY A 612 41.15 7.48 -9.63
CA GLY A 612 40.27 7.38 -10.81
C GLY A 612 38.79 7.52 -10.49
N GLU A 613 38.00 7.95 -11.47
CA GLU A 613 36.53 8.12 -11.37
C GLU A 613 35.83 6.80 -11.03
N GLU A 614 36.38 5.67 -11.48
CA GLU A 614 35.89 4.33 -11.17
C GLU A 614 35.94 4.00 -9.66
N PHE A 615 36.75 4.73 -8.88
CA PHE A 615 36.88 4.56 -7.43
C PHE A 615 36.26 5.71 -6.63
N LYS A 616 35.54 6.64 -7.29
CA LYS A 616 34.96 7.84 -6.66
C LYS A 616 34.21 7.51 -5.37
N LEU A 617 33.39 6.45 -5.38
CA LEU A 617 32.58 6.07 -4.22
C LEU A 617 33.39 5.37 -3.12
N HIS A 618 34.38 4.53 -3.47
CA HIS A 618 35.31 3.93 -2.50
C HIS A 618 36.16 5.01 -1.81
N LYS A 619 36.64 6.00 -2.58
CA LYS A 619 37.36 7.16 -2.07
C LYS A 619 36.48 7.99 -1.13
N LYS A 620 35.24 8.30 -1.52
CA LYS A 620 34.28 9.01 -0.66
C LYS A 620 34.04 8.26 0.66
N ASN A 621 33.84 6.94 0.59
CA ASN A 621 33.66 6.12 1.79
C ASN A 621 34.91 6.11 2.68
N LEU A 622 36.10 6.03 2.11
CA LEU A 622 37.36 6.12 2.85
C LEU A 622 37.49 7.47 3.58
N GLU A 623 37.20 8.59 2.91
CA GLU A 623 37.23 9.92 3.54
C GLU A 623 36.23 10.07 4.68
N ILE A 624 35.03 9.50 4.54
CA ILE A 624 34.03 9.47 5.61
C ILE A 624 34.57 8.70 6.82
N LEU A 625 35.15 7.51 6.60
CA LEU A 625 35.74 6.71 7.68
C LEU A 625 36.89 7.45 8.38
N ILE A 626 37.73 8.18 7.63
CA ILE A 626 38.82 8.98 8.22
C ILE A 626 38.27 10.15 9.04
N GLU A 627 37.23 10.83 8.55
CA GLU A 627 36.57 11.89 9.32
C GLU A 627 36.00 11.37 10.64
N LEU A 628 35.42 10.17 10.62
CA LEU A 628 34.86 9.53 11.80
C LEU A 628 35.91 9.23 12.88
N LYS A 629 37.19 9.06 12.54
CA LYS A 629 38.28 8.90 13.54
C LYS A 629 38.43 10.15 14.43
N LYS A 630 37.92 11.32 14.00
CA LYS A 630 37.89 12.54 14.83
C LYS A 630 36.84 12.47 15.96
N GLY A 631 36.05 11.41 16.03
CA GLY A 631 35.05 11.20 17.08
C GLY A 631 33.99 12.30 17.07
N ASN A 632 33.79 12.97 18.20
CA ASN A 632 32.76 14.02 18.34
C ASN A 632 33.08 15.30 17.55
N LYS A 633 34.30 15.44 17.01
CA LYS A 633 34.70 16.57 16.16
C LYS A 633 34.51 16.30 14.66
N ALA A 634 34.00 15.13 14.29
CA ALA A 634 33.79 14.76 12.90
C ALA A 634 32.69 15.63 12.26
N ASP A 635 33.00 16.28 11.14
CA ASP A 635 32.03 16.99 10.33
C ASP A 635 31.63 16.11 9.14
N LEU A 636 30.51 15.39 9.31
CA LEU A 636 29.98 14.50 8.27
C LEU A 636 29.13 15.25 7.24
N LYS A 637 28.50 16.37 7.64
CA LYS A 637 27.57 17.14 6.78
C LYS A 637 28.30 17.67 5.54
N LYS A 638 29.62 17.92 5.62
CA LYS A 638 30.46 18.29 4.46
C LYS A 638 30.51 17.26 3.32
N PHE A 639 30.21 15.97 3.58
CA PHE A 639 30.15 14.93 2.56
C PHE A 639 28.74 14.71 2.01
N ALA A 640 27.74 15.37 2.61
CA ALA A 640 26.34 15.23 2.27
C ALA A 640 26.01 15.94 0.95
N VAL A 641 25.02 15.42 0.25
CA VAL A 641 24.44 16.04 -0.95
C VAL A 641 23.26 16.89 -0.50
N LYS A 642 23.21 18.17 -0.90
CA LYS A 642 22.09 19.07 -0.61
C LYS A 642 21.03 18.96 -1.71
N LYS A 643 19.75 18.77 -1.34
CA LYS A 643 18.59 18.81 -2.25
C LYS A 643 17.36 19.29 -1.47
N ASN A 644 16.58 20.22 -2.03
CA ASN A 644 15.30 20.72 -1.48
C ASN A 644 15.33 20.99 0.04
N GLU A 645 16.26 21.83 0.52
CA GLU A 645 16.41 22.18 1.95
C GLU A 645 16.86 21.02 2.89
N HIS A 646 17.24 19.87 2.34
CA HIS A 646 17.77 18.74 3.10
C HIS A 646 19.19 18.37 2.67
N TYR A 647 19.93 17.73 3.56
CA TYR A 647 21.26 17.18 3.33
C TYR A 647 21.25 15.68 3.56
N TYR A 648 21.78 14.92 2.59
CA TYR A 648 21.73 13.46 2.63
C TYR A 648 23.13 12.85 2.56
N LEU A 649 23.42 11.86 3.40
CA LEU A 649 24.69 11.13 3.37
C LEU A 649 24.49 9.62 3.55
N THR A 650 25.01 8.85 2.60
CA THR A 650 25.23 7.42 2.79
C THR A 650 26.40 7.21 3.74
N VAL A 651 26.16 6.59 4.90
CA VAL A 651 27.19 6.29 5.91
C VAL A 651 27.66 4.84 5.72
N PRO A 652 28.96 4.60 5.43
CA PRO A 652 29.49 3.26 5.15
C PRO A 652 29.82 2.46 6.41
N ILE A 653 29.20 2.78 7.56
CA ILE A 653 29.33 2.02 8.82
C ILE A 653 28.15 1.07 8.94
N PHE A 654 28.41 -0.16 9.37
CA PHE A 654 27.39 -1.18 9.51
C PHE A 654 26.83 -1.21 10.92
N PHE A 655 25.55 -0.91 11.05
CA PHE A 655 24.84 -0.88 12.32
C PHE A 655 23.52 -1.62 12.25
N ASN A 656 23.10 -2.17 13.39
CA ASN A 656 21.70 -2.55 13.55
C ASN A 656 20.83 -1.29 13.60
N LEU A 657 19.51 -1.43 13.44
CA LEU A 657 18.62 -0.27 13.31
C LEU A 657 18.73 0.68 14.52
N LYS A 658 18.83 0.12 15.73
CA LYS A 658 18.94 0.90 16.97
C LYS A 658 20.23 1.72 17.02
N GLU A 659 21.36 1.11 16.66
CA GLU A 659 22.66 1.78 16.57
C GLU A 659 22.65 2.87 15.49
N ALA A 660 22.02 2.63 14.34
CA ALA A 660 21.88 3.60 13.26
C ALA A 660 21.09 4.84 13.71
N HIS A 661 19.96 4.68 14.41
CA HIS A 661 19.23 5.80 15.01
C HIS A 661 20.07 6.59 16.02
N GLN A 662 20.77 5.88 16.91
CA GLN A 662 21.64 6.50 17.91
C GLN A 662 22.76 7.31 17.26
N PHE A 663 23.34 6.78 16.18
CA PHE A 663 24.34 7.48 15.39
C PHE A 663 23.77 8.73 14.74
N CYS A 664 22.62 8.64 14.07
CA CYS A 664 22.02 9.79 13.41
C CYS A 664 21.75 10.93 14.40
N LYS A 665 21.13 10.59 15.55
CA LYS A 665 20.87 11.54 16.62
C LYS A 665 22.15 12.19 17.16
N LYS A 666 23.23 11.42 17.30
CA LYS A 666 24.53 11.93 17.77
C LYS A 666 25.10 13.00 16.82
N PHE A 667 24.89 12.85 15.52
CA PHE A 667 25.37 13.77 14.49
C PHE A 667 24.31 14.82 14.09
N GLY A 668 23.22 14.95 14.85
CA GLY A 668 22.20 15.99 14.64
C GLY A 668 21.26 15.73 13.47
N GLY A 669 21.15 14.49 12.99
CA GLY A 669 20.24 14.09 11.92
C GLY A 669 19.33 12.93 12.32
N HIS A 670 18.58 12.41 11.35
CA HIS A 670 17.75 11.21 11.48
C HIS A 670 18.00 10.25 10.33
N LEU A 671 17.41 9.05 10.38
CA LEU A 671 17.40 8.17 9.22
C LEU A 671 16.51 8.78 8.14
N LEU A 672 16.88 8.58 6.86
CA LEU A 672 16.18 9.10 5.70
C LEU A 672 14.64 8.96 5.79
N SER A 673 13.95 10.07 5.58
CA SER A 673 12.52 10.19 5.30
C SER A 673 12.28 10.61 3.85
N ILE A 674 11.23 10.06 3.23
CA ILE A 674 10.79 10.42 1.87
C ILE A 674 9.30 10.76 1.98
N VAL A 675 8.98 12.04 2.13
CA VAL A 675 7.64 12.54 2.48
C VAL A 675 6.94 13.18 1.28
N ASP A 676 7.67 13.67 0.28
CA ASP A 676 7.13 14.33 -0.93
C ASP A 676 7.42 13.54 -2.22
N ILE A 677 6.54 13.66 -3.22
CA ILE A 677 6.73 13.11 -4.57
C ILE A 677 7.92 13.75 -5.29
N ASP A 678 8.27 14.99 -4.93
CA ASP A 678 9.47 15.67 -5.43
C ASP A 678 10.78 15.13 -4.78
N GLU A 679 10.66 14.36 -3.70
CA GLU A 679 11.75 13.58 -3.09
C GLU A 679 11.86 12.16 -3.66
N GLU A 680 10.84 11.64 -4.36
CA GLU A 680 10.89 10.32 -5.01
C GLU A 680 11.85 10.26 -6.22
N ASP A 681 12.38 11.40 -6.67
CA ASP A 681 13.17 11.50 -7.89
C ASP A 681 14.41 10.59 -7.84
N GLU A 682 14.44 9.62 -8.76
CA GLU A 682 15.30 8.45 -8.80
C GLU A 682 16.80 8.80 -9.02
N GLN A 683 17.48 9.35 -8.00
CA GLN A 683 18.96 9.35 -7.80
C GLN A 683 19.40 10.36 -6.71
N ILE A 684 18.74 10.41 -5.54
CA ILE A 684 19.17 11.36 -4.49
C ILE A 684 20.63 11.11 -4.07
N LEU A 685 21.10 9.85 -4.08
CA LEU A 685 22.44 9.49 -3.64
C LEU A 685 23.08 8.37 -4.48
N GLU A 686 24.35 8.59 -4.85
CA GLU A 686 25.25 7.50 -5.28
C GLU A 686 25.42 6.50 -4.12
N ARG A 687 25.17 5.21 -4.40
CA ARG A 687 25.22 4.12 -3.44
C ARG A 687 25.92 2.92 -4.06
N LEU A 688 26.75 2.23 -3.29
CA LEU A 688 27.26 0.92 -3.68
C LEU A 688 26.08 -0.08 -3.72
N PRO A 689 26.12 -1.13 -4.57
CA PRO A 689 25.15 -2.23 -4.68
C PRO A 689 24.81 -2.98 -3.37
N TYR A 690 24.12 -2.30 -2.46
CA TYR A 690 23.82 -2.77 -1.12
C TYR A 690 22.47 -2.25 -0.61
N ASN A 691 22.02 -2.83 0.51
CA ASN A 691 20.84 -2.36 1.23
C ASN A 691 21.26 -1.38 2.33
N TYR A 692 20.54 -0.28 2.46
CA TYR A 692 20.80 0.77 3.44
C TYR A 692 19.59 0.98 4.35
N TRP A 693 19.77 1.10 5.66
CA TRP A 693 18.68 1.49 6.55
C TRP A 693 18.15 2.88 6.21
N ILE A 694 16.82 3.00 6.26
CA ILE A 694 16.05 4.24 6.13
C ILE A 694 15.09 4.35 7.32
N GLY A 695 14.48 5.52 7.51
CA GLY A 695 13.62 5.83 8.65
C GLY A 695 12.21 5.24 8.56
N LEU A 696 11.90 4.39 7.59
CA LEU A 696 10.55 3.86 7.39
C LEU A 696 10.26 2.70 8.33
N GLU A 697 9.16 2.82 9.07
CA GLU A 697 8.64 1.79 9.95
C GLU A 697 7.16 1.52 9.67
N GLU A 698 6.76 0.25 9.76
CA GLU A 698 5.36 -0.13 9.85
C GLU A 698 5.09 -0.71 11.23
N VAL A 699 4.20 -0.07 11.98
CA VAL A 699 3.84 -0.46 13.35
C VAL A 699 2.32 -0.55 13.43
N ASN A 700 1.78 -1.66 13.93
CA ASN A 700 0.33 -1.90 14.05
C ASN A 700 -0.47 -1.64 12.75
N ASP A 701 0.02 -2.16 11.61
CA ASP A 701 -0.59 -1.97 10.28
C ASP A 701 -0.64 -0.50 9.81
N SER A 702 0.23 0.37 10.35
CA SER A 702 0.37 1.77 9.95
C SER A 702 1.82 2.12 9.63
N PHE A 703 2.04 2.79 8.50
CA PHE A 703 3.36 3.25 8.07
C PHE A 703 3.64 4.65 8.63
N LYS A 704 4.85 4.83 9.14
CA LYS A 704 5.35 6.12 9.65
C LYS A 704 6.84 6.26 9.38
N TRP A 705 7.29 7.51 9.27
CA TRP A 705 8.71 7.82 9.31
C TRP A 705 9.22 7.89 10.75
N SER A 706 10.52 7.70 10.94
CA SER A 706 11.17 7.72 12.26
C SER A 706 11.09 9.08 12.97
N THR A 707 10.82 10.13 12.19
CA THR A 707 10.53 11.51 12.56
C THR A 707 9.07 11.73 12.99
N GLY A 708 8.17 10.79 12.66
CA GLY A 708 6.79 10.73 13.17
C GLY A 708 5.69 11.10 12.17
N GLU A 709 6.06 11.56 10.97
CA GLU A 709 5.13 11.89 9.88
C GLU A 709 4.39 10.64 9.41
N THR A 710 3.11 10.82 9.12
CA THR A 710 2.24 9.79 8.56
C THR A 710 2.35 9.74 7.05
N ILE A 711 2.47 8.55 6.49
CA ILE A 711 2.66 8.36 5.05
C ILE A 711 1.32 8.33 4.32
N ASP A 712 1.19 9.11 3.24
CA ASP A 712 0.10 8.94 2.28
C ASP A 712 0.40 7.75 1.35
N VAL A 713 -0.02 6.57 1.81
CA VAL A 713 0.22 5.26 1.18
C VAL A 713 -0.56 5.02 -0.13
N ASP A 714 -1.01 6.06 -0.82
CA ASP A 714 -1.57 5.92 -2.16
C ASP A 714 -0.48 5.68 -3.23
N HIS A 715 0.80 5.93 -2.89
CA HIS A 715 1.97 5.75 -3.79
C HIS A 715 2.97 4.66 -3.37
N THR A 716 2.81 4.03 -2.19
CA THR A 716 3.75 2.99 -1.74
C THR A 716 3.65 1.71 -2.59
N VAL A 717 4.64 1.54 -3.47
CA VAL A 717 4.82 0.38 -4.34
C VAL A 717 4.90 -0.91 -3.51
N PHE A 718 4.18 -1.93 -3.99
CA PHE A 718 4.06 -3.26 -3.42
C PHE A 718 5.41 -3.86 -3.00
N THR A 719 5.62 -4.03 -1.69
CA THR A 719 6.73 -4.85 -1.18
C THR A 719 6.28 -6.30 -1.00
N GLU A 720 7.09 -7.24 -1.48
CA GLU A 720 6.89 -8.68 -1.26
C GLU A 720 6.75 -8.98 0.24
N TYR A 721 5.70 -9.73 0.56
CA TYR A 721 5.31 -10.14 1.90
C TYR A 721 6.40 -10.97 2.59
N ASP A 722 7.15 -10.36 3.51
CA ASP A 722 7.78 -11.08 4.63
C ASP A 722 6.92 -10.83 5.89
N GLN A 723 6.15 -11.86 6.28
CA GLN A 723 5.17 -11.80 7.38
C GLN A 723 5.78 -12.06 8.77
N SER A 724 7.09 -11.90 8.95
CA SER A 724 7.79 -12.41 10.14
C SER A 724 7.76 -11.50 11.40
N SER A 725 7.18 -10.30 11.34
CA SER A 725 7.00 -9.43 12.53
C SER A 725 5.77 -8.51 12.43
N LYS A 726 5.14 -8.20 13.59
CA LYS A 726 4.06 -7.19 13.69
C LYS A 726 4.55 -5.78 13.33
N ASP A 727 5.84 -5.52 13.55
CA ASP A 727 6.49 -4.27 13.21
C ASP A 727 7.53 -4.54 12.12
N ARG A 728 7.52 -3.79 11.02
CA ARG A 728 8.44 -3.96 9.88
C ARG A 728 9.32 -2.74 9.74
N PHE A 729 10.60 -2.96 9.49
CA PHE A 729 11.60 -1.90 9.30
C PHE A 729 12.23 -2.06 7.94
N TYR A 730 12.51 -0.96 7.25
CA TYR A 730 12.81 -1.01 5.83
C TYR A 730 14.25 -0.59 5.52
N VAL A 731 14.79 -1.25 4.50
CA VAL A 731 16.02 -0.84 3.83
C VAL A 731 15.71 -0.45 2.38
N ILE A 732 16.52 0.43 1.81
CA ILE A 732 16.51 0.81 0.40
C ILE A 732 17.72 0.23 -0.32
N ASP A 733 17.54 -0.30 -1.52
CA ASP A 733 18.65 -0.73 -2.38
C ASP A 733 19.11 0.39 -3.34
N GLN A 734 20.18 0.15 -4.10
CA GLN A 734 20.68 1.12 -5.09
C GLN A 734 19.68 1.47 -6.20
N LYS A 735 18.65 0.66 -6.41
CA LYS A 735 17.58 0.82 -7.40
C LYS A 735 16.29 1.38 -6.78
N ASN A 736 16.37 1.96 -5.58
CA ASN A 736 15.24 2.47 -4.81
C ASN A 736 14.17 1.44 -4.42
N ASN A 737 14.46 0.13 -4.48
CA ASN A 737 13.52 -0.86 -3.97
C ASN A 737 13.56 -0.91 -2.45
N TRP A 738 12.38 -0.91 -1.84
CA TRP A 738 12.24 -1.02 -0.40
C TRP A 738 12.00 -2.47 0.00
N SER A 739 12.63 -2.92 1.07
CA SER A 739 12.40 -4.26 1.59
C SER A 739 12.42 -4.29 3.12
N ALA A 740 11.50 -5.03 3.71
CA ALA A 740 11.49 -5.24 5.15
C ALA A 740 12.68 -6.10 5.58
N ARG A 741 13.31 -5.75 6.70
CA ARG A 741 14.42 -6.46 7.31
C ARG A 741 14.26 -6.55 8.83
N PRO A 742 14.70 -7.64 9.46
CA PRO A 742 14.73 -7.71 10.92
C PRO A 742 15.72 -6.67 11.49
N PRO A 743 15.34 -5.93 12.55
CA PRO A 743 16.09 -4.78 13.06
C PRO A 743 17.48 -5.14 13.63
N GLU A 744 17.73 -6.43 13.93
CA GLU A 744 19.02 -6.95 14.38
C GLU A 744 20.08 -7.07 13.27
N HIS A 745 19.69 -6.96 11.99
CA HIS A 745 20.63 -7.02 10.88
C HIS A 745 21.49 -5.76 10.82
N ILE A 746 22.76 -5.93 10.47
CA ILE A 746 23.67 -4.82 10.27
C ILE A 746 23.71 -4.41 8.78
N TYR A 747 23.47 -3.13 8.54
CA TYR A 747 23.55 -2.50 7.22
C TYR A 747 24.21 -1.12 7.34
N PRO A 748 24.81 -0.60 6.25
CA PRO A 748 25.01 0.83 6.10
C PRO A 748 23.66 1.55 6.13
N PHE A 749 23.67 2.87 6.26
CA PHE A 749 22.43 3.63 6.44
C PHE A 749 22.55 5.01 5.83
N ILE A 750 21.40 5.66 5.64
CA ILE A 750 21.35 7.02 5.10
C ILE A 750 20.91 7.94 6.23
N ILE A 751 21.76 8.92 6.53
CA ILE A 751 21.45 10.01 7.46
C ILE A 751 20.98 11.23 6.67
N GLU A 752 19.98 11.91 7.22
CA GLU A 752 19.38 13.13 6.72
C GLU A 752 19.47 14.24 7.77
N TRP A 753 19.72 15.47 7.30
CA TRP A 753 19.62 16.69 8.10
C TRP A 753 18.75 17.70 7.39
N ASP A 754 17.88 18.34 8.15
CA ASP A 754 17.17 19.55 7.72
C ASP A 754 18.14 20.76 7.70
N GLU A 755 17.84 21.75 6.87
CA GLU A 755 18.60 23.00 6.76
C GLU A 755 18.53 23.89 8.01
#